data_AF-A0AAV7BS36-F1
#
_entry.id   AF-A0AAV7BS36-F1
#
_cell.length_a   1.000
_cell.length_b   1.000
_cell.length_c   1.000
_cell.angle_alpha   90.00
_cell.angle_beta   90.00
_cell.angle_gamma   90.00
#
_symmetry.space_group_name_H-M   'P 1'
#
loop_
_entity.id
_entity.type
_entity.pdbx_description
1 polymer ?
#
loop_
_entity_poly.entity_id
_entity_poly.type
_entity_poly.pdbx_seq_one_letter_code
_entity_poly.pdbx_strand_id
1 'polypeptide(L)'
;MRFMDTMSMHMAVSGLTGFQRSLWMASKYGRKRGLQEVKQHIMKTRSKGEGPGITSWEWVNVSSINNLADVHALYVGGPPLEKEARDLFVKGSMADIRAHFQDLILYCALDVKATYEVFQETFPLFIERCPHPVTLAGMLEMGVPYLPVNQNWEKYLDEAQITYEELQKEMKKSLMNLANDACQLLCDDRYKTDPWLWDLEWDVQEFKQKKVKSNKNKDLKPAPEYNARIQDFTDSHEDPGPPPEEEESQPLPGKLYLDEIIEKTLPYLPKRSQHMPGHPGWYRKLCPRLDDPDWVPGPNLISLQMRLTPKLMRLTWDGFPLHFSEKHGWGYLVPGRKDNLMANVVEDDGDIDVHNDCPYRAIENVYMEYCKNKANSNSKERDSNVQDDFMLTEDNSIWQKVEELSRLENEIGLEGSSKATSRKKTKNQLEPPAELLPEFDNSAPHHHGNGPCGDVNVSGCWFYRLPHKDGYTNNVGSPFAKDFLPKMEDGTLQASTGGNSATRALEINKMISFWRNAHKRISSQKVVWLKKGELPRIVTRNPDFDEEQKYGAILPQVVSAGTITRRAVEPTWLTASNARTDRIGSELKAMVQTPPGYHMVGADVDSQELWIAAILGEAHFAGIHGCTAFGWMTLQGKKSTGTDLHSKTASTVGISREHAKVFNYGRIYGAGQPFAERLLMQFNHRLTQEEAAEKAKQMYAVTKGVRRYILSEDAEWLVEQLQIPVERGEENSVSLQDVRKIHKLASTNSRRKWNLISRKIWTGGTESQMFNKLEDIAMNPSPSTPVLGCRISRALEPAAVKGEFITSRVNWVVQSSAVDYLHLMLVAMKWLFEEYDIDGRFCISIHDEVRYLVRSEDRYRAALALQVTNLLTRCMFAYKLGMQDLPQSVAFFSAVDIDRCMRKEVNMDCKTPSNPGGVEQGYGIPPGEALDIYQLLEVTNGVLEKGS
;
A
#
# COMPACT_ATOMS: atom_id res chain seq x y z
N MET A 1 -16.30 24.22 23.62
CA MET A 1 -15.68 23.10 24.36
C MET A 1 -14.57 22.55 23.49
N ARG A 2 -13.42 22.20 24.07
CA ARG A 2 -12.29 21.56 23.39
C ARG A 2 -12.03 20.22 24.06
N PHE A 3 -11.54 19.25 23.31
CA PHE A 3 -11.32 17.89 23.79
C PHE A 3 -9.91 17.42 23.44
N MET A 4 -9.38 16.51 24.25
CA MET A 4 -8.13 15.83 23.99
C MET A 4 -8.28 14.41 24.51
N ASP A 5 -7.98 13.43 23.67
CA ASP A 5 -8.13 12.03 24.05
C ASP A 5 -6.89 11.50 24.79
N THR A 6 -7.09 10.61 25.75
CA THR A 6 -6.02 10.00 26.54
C THR A 6 -5.08 9.16 25.69
N MET A 7 -5.56 8.60 24.57
CA MET A 7 -4.73 7.80 23.66
C MET A 7 -3.68 8.66 22.95
N SER A 8 -4.01 9.87 22.55
CA SER A 8 -3.10 10.86 21.97
C SER A 8 -1.95 11.19 22.93
N MET A 9 -2.27 11.39 24.22
CA MET A 9 -1.25 11.63 25.25
C MET A 9 -0.33 10.42 25.43
N HIS A 10 -0.92 9.21 25.51
CA HIS A 10 -0.14 7.98 25.60
C HIS A 10 0.77 7.79 24.37
N MET A 11 0.29 8.05 23.16
CA MET A 11 1.10 7.97 21.94
C MET A 11 2.26 8.96 21.93
N ALA A 12 2.03 10.20 22.36
CA ALA A 12 3.09 11.19 22.48
C ALA A 12 4.15 10.81 23.54
N VAL A 13 3.74 10.25 24.68
CA VAL A 13 4.64 9.96 25.81
C VAL A 13 5.33 8.60 25.68
N SER A 14 4.61 7.57 25.27
CA SER A 14 5.06 6.17 25.27
C SER A 14 4.52 5.35 24.11
N GLY A 15 4.25 5.98 22.96
CA GLY A 15 3.88 5.27 21.74
C GLY A 15 5.02 4.41 21.18
N LEU A 16 4.65 3.38 20.42
CA LEU A 16 5.56 2.46 19.72
C LEU A 16 5.52 2.69 18.21
N THR A 17 6.66 2.50 17.53
CA THR A 17 6.67 2.39 16.06
C THR A 17 5.87 1.17 15.59
N GLY A 18 5.47 1.14 14.32
CA GLY A 18 4.80 -0.02 13.74
C GLY A 18 5.60 -1.32 13.88
N PHE A 19 6.93 -1.26 13.79
CA PHE A 19 7.81 -2.41 13.95
C PHE A 19 8.02 -2.77 15.44
N GLN A 20 8.27 -1.78 16.31
CA GLN A 20 8.35 -2.00 17.76
C GLN A 20 7.06 -2.62 18.30
N ARG A 21 5.89 -2.22 17.79
CA ARG A 21 4.60 -2.82 18.14
C ARG A 21 4.54 -4.30 17.78
N SER A 22 5.02 -4.70 16.60
CA SER A 22 5.08 -6.13 16.20
C SER A 22 6.01 -6.93 17.12
N LEU A 23 7.18 -6.38 17.46
CA LEU A 23 8.12 -7.00 18.40
C LEU A 23 7.55 -7.11 19.82
N TRP A 24 6.87 -6.06 20.30
CA TRP A 24 6.23 -6.03 21.61
C TRP A 24 5.13 -7.10 21.70
N MET A 25 4.28 -7.20 20.68
CA MET A 25 3.25 -8.23 20.56
C MET A 25 3.83 -9.65 20.54
N ALA A 26 4.94 -9.85 19.82
CA ALA A 26 5.62 -11.13 19.76
C ALA A 26 6.21 -11.53 21.12
N SER A 27 6.76 -10.57 21.86
CA SER A 27 7.35 -10.76 23.19
C SER A 27 6.29 -11.10 24.26
N LYS A 28 5.18 -10.33 24.31
CA LYS A 28 4.15 -10.48 25.35
C LYS A 28 3.10 -11.56 25.04
N TYR A 29 2.70 -11.74 23.78
CA TYR A 29 1.61 -12.65 23.39
C TYR A 29 2.06 -13.91 22.63
N GLY A 30 3.36 -14.14 22.44
CA GLY A 30 3.90 -15.43 21.97
C GLY A 30 3.44 -15.92 20.59
N ARG A 31 3.04 -15.04 19.67
CA ARG A 31 2.57 -15.45 18.32
C ARG A 31 3.69 -16.12 17.52
N LYS A 32 3.45 -17.33 16.98
CA LYS A 32 4.42 -18.19 16.26
C LYS A 32 5.23 -17.49 15.14
N ARG A 33 4.64 -16.54 14.40
CA ARG A 33 5.31 -15.78 13.31
C ARG A 33 6.29 -14.73 13.86
N GLY A 34 5.83 -13.91 14.80
CA GLY A 34 6.70 -12.94 15.49
C GLY A 34 7.79 -13.63 16.30
N LEU A 35 7.55 -14.86 16.78
CA LEU A 35 8.58 -15.67 17.45
C LEU A 35 9.76 -16.02 16.54
N GLN A 36 9.58 -16.15 15.22
CA GLN A 36 10.69 -16.40 14.27
C GLN A 36 11.51 -15.12 14.02
N GLU A 37 10.86 -13.98 13.84
CA GLU A 37 11.51 -12.67 13.73
C GLU A 37 12.24 -12.30 15.04
N VAL A 38 11.60 -12.56 16.18
CA VAL A 38 12.18 -12.42 17.52
C VAL A 38 13.32 -13.43 17.72
N LYS A 39 13.22 -14.68 17.26
CA LYS A 39 14.33 -15.65 17.30
C LYS A 39 15.49 -15.24 16.40
N GLN A 40 15.24 -14.70 15.20
CA GLN A 40 16.27 -14.16 14.32
C GLN A 40 16.93 -12.94 14.93
N HIS A 41 16.14 -12.05 15.56
CA HIS A 41 16.67 -10.92 16.32
C HIS A 41 17.53 -11.44 17.49
N ILE A 42 16.99 -12.29 18.38
CA ILE A 42 17.70 -12.89 19.52
C ILE A 42 18.99 -13.64 19.10
N MET A 43 18.96 -14.41 18.01
CA MET A 43 20.13 -15.11 17.48
C MET A 43 21.18 -14.15 16.95
N LYS A 44 20.78 -13.06 16.28
CA LYS A 44 21.70 -12.04 15.78
C LYS A 44 22.26 -11.14 16.88
N THR A 45 21.48 -10.77 17.91
CA THR A 45 21.97 -9.99 19.06
C THR A 45 22.87 -10.81 19.98
N ARG A 46 22.73 -12.15 20.02
CA ARG A 46 23.67 -13.05 20.72
C ARG A 46 25.02 -13.24 20.00
N SER A 47 25.10 -12.98 18.70
CA SER A 47 26.29 -13.28 17.89
C SER A 47 27.41 -12.22 17.99
N LYS A 48 27.17 -11.06 18.62
CA LYS A 48 28.15 -9.98 18.71
C LYS A 48 28.50 -9.64 20.16
N GLY A 49 29.57 -10.28 20.66
CA GLY A 49 30.43 -9.78 21.75
C GLY A 49 30.31 -10.49 23.10
N GLU A 50 31.38 -11.20 23.49
CA GLU A 50 31.63 -11.62 24.88
C GLU A 50 31.81 -10.37 25.78
N GLY A 51 30.78 -10.06 26.56
CA GLY A 51 30.68 -9.01 27.58
C GLY A 51 29.35 -9.18 28.35
N PRO A 52 29.13 -8.56 29.53
CA PRO A 52 27.94 -8.85 30.35
C PRO A 52 26.68 -8.51 29.58
N GLY A 53 25.92 -9.54 29.23
CA GLY A 53 24.77 -9.46 28.35
C GLY A 53 23.60 -8.72 29.00
N ILE A 54 23.33 -7.51 28.54
CA ILE A 54 22.03 -6.86 28.72
C ILE A 54 21.54 -6.44 27.34
N THR A 55 20.72 -7.32 26.77
CA THR A 55 19.81 -7.01 25.65
C THR A 55 18.85 -5.93 26.14
N SER A 56 18.83 -4.75 25.51
CA SER A 56 17.98 -3.64 26.00
C SER A 56 16.54 -3.83 25.51
N TRP A 57 15.84 -4.81 26.07
CA TRP A 57 14.37 -4.91 26.00
C TRP A 57 13.70 -3.94 26.99
N GLU A 58 14.46 -3.02 27.59
CA GLU A 58 13.98 -2.01 28.53
C GLU A 58 12.85 -1.18 27.92
N TRP A 59 12.92 -0.89 26.62
CA TRP A 59 11.88 -0.16 25.89
C TRP A 59 10.51 -0.88 25.88
N VAL A 60 10.46 -2.21 26.03
CA VAL A 60 9.20 -2.98 26.12
C VAL A 60 8.49 -2.76 27.46
N ASN A 61 9.22 -2.43 28.51
CA ASN A 61 8.67 -2.23 29.85
C ASN A 61 8.23 -0.78 30.10
N VAL A 62 8.73 0.18 29.33
CA VAL A 62 8.39 1.62 29.45
C VAL A 62 7.28 2.06 28.49
N SER A 63 6.69 1.11 27.76
CA SER A 63 5.71 1.38 26.70
C SER A 63 4.73 0.22 26.53
N SER A 64 3.59 0.52 25.92
CA SER A 64 2.47 -0.40 25.71
C SER A 64 1.84 -0.19 24.34
N ILE A 65 0.96 -1.12 23.96
CA ILE A 65 0.12 -1.00 22.78
C ILE A 65 -1.16 -0.21 23.09
N ASN A 66 -1.87 0.21 22.04
CA ASN A 66 -3.01 1.14 22.12
C ASN A 66 -4.31 0.51 22.68
N ASN A 67 -4.24 -0.42 23.64
CA ASN A 67 -5.43 -0.95 24.30
C ASN A 67 -5.48 -0.53 25.77
N LEU A 68 -6.68 -0.29 26.28
CA LEU A 68 -6.89 0.26 27.62
C LEU A 68 -6.27 -0.61 28.73
N ALA A 69 -6.39 -1.94 28.62
CA ALA A 69 -5.86 -2.86 29.63
C ALA A 69 -4.34 -2.77 29.78
N ASP A 70 -3.60 -2.76 28.67
CA ASP A 70 -2.14 -2.70 28.67
C ASP A 70 -1.64 -1.28 29.03
N VAL A 71 -2.40 -0.24 28.68
CA VAL A 71 -2.09 1.16 29.07
C VAL A 71 -2.34 1.38 30.56
N HIS A 72 -3.47 0.91 31.09
CA HIS A 72 -3.78 0.99 32.52
C HIS A 72 -2.74 0.23 33.36
N ALA A 73 -2.36 -0.97 32.91
CA ALA A 73 -1.29 -1.75 33.53
C ALA A 73 0.08 -1.04 33.51
N LEU A 74 0.36 -0.21 32.50
CA LEU A 74 1.62 0.53 32.38
C LEU A 74 1.69 1.73 33.35
N TYR A 75 0.62 2.51 33.47
CA TYR A 75 0.64 3.77 34.23
C TYR A 75 0.12 3.64 35.66
N VAL A 76 -1.00 2.92 35.85
CA VAL A 76 -1.69 2.81 37.14
C VAL A 76 -1.30 1.50 37.84
N GLY A 77 -1.18 0.41 37.06
CA GLY A 77 -1.03 -0.94 37.59
C GLY A 77 -2.32 -1.47 38.24
N GLY A 78 -2.32 -2.74 38.66
CA GLY A 78 -3.47 -3.37 39.31
C GLY A 78 -3.99 -4.64 38.62
N PRO A 79 -5.18 -5.15 39.02
CA PRO A 79 -5.77 -6.33 38.40
C PRO A 79 -6.14 -6.05 36.93
N PRO A 80 -6.03 -7.07 36.05
CA PRO A 80 -6.34 -6.89 34.64
C PRO A 80 -7.81 -6.54 34.45
N LEU A 81 -8.08 -5.56 33.57
CA LEU A 81 -9.45 -5.22 33.17
C LEU A 81 -10.09 -6.42 32.45
N GLU A 82 -11.30 -6.77 32.85
CA GLU A 82 -12.10 -7.84 32.25
C GLU A 82 -12.44 -7.50 30.80
N LYS A 83 -12.29 -8.46 29.88
CA LYS A 83 -12.50 -8.23 28.42
C LYS A 83 -13.75 -8.92 27.91
N GLU A 84 -14.31 -9.85 28.67
CA GLU A 84 -15.35 -10.78 28.26
C GLU A 84 -16.71 -10.08 28.10
N ALA A 85 -17.03 -9.11 28.97
CA ALA A 85 -18.28 -8.36 28.92
C ALA A 85 -18.43 -7.55 27.62
N ARG A 86 -17.31 -7.08 27.04
CA ARG A 86 -17.30 -6.31 25.78
C ARG A 86 -17.80 -7.13 24.59
N ASP A 87 -17.54 -8.44 24.56
CA ASP A 87 -17.92 -9.29 23.43
C ASP A 87 -19.43 -9.31 23.22
N LEU A 88 -20.22 -9.09 24.28
CA LEU A 88 -21.67 -9.00 24.20
C LEU A 88 -22.14 -7.76 23.42
N PHE A 89 -21.42 -6.64 23.49
CA PHE A 89 -21.72 -5.45 22.69
C PHE A 89 -21.41 -5.63 21.20
N VAL A 90 -20.45 -6.51 20.87
CA VAL A 90 -19.98 -6.70 19.49
C VAL A 90 -20.76 -7.81 18.78
N LYS A 91 -21.05 -8.90 19.50
CA LYS A 91 -21.65 -10.12 18.93
C LYS A 91 -23.09 -10.35 19.41
N GLY A 92 -23.49 -9.76 20.52
CA GLY A 92 -24.79 -9.97 21.14
C GLY A 92 -25.91 -9.20 20.44
N SER A 93 -27.14 -9.63 20.67
CA SER A 93 -28.35 -8.94 20.23
C SER A 93 -28.78 -7.86 21.22
N MET A 94 -29.67 -6.96 20.79
CA MET A 94 -30.27 -5.95 21.68
C MET A 94 -31.02 -6.58 22.87
N ALA A 95 -31.53 -7.80 22.70
CA ALA A 95 -32.18 -8.54 23.79
C ALA A 95 -31.17 -9.00 24.84
N ASP A 96 -30.00 -9.48 24.42
CA ASP A 96 -28.91 -9.91 25.31
C ASP A 96 -28.37 -8.73 26.12
N ILE A 97 -28.20 -7.56 25.48
CA ILE A 97 -27.80 -6.33 26.16
C ILE A 97 -28.81 -5.91 27.23
N ARG A 98 -30.11 -6.05 26.94
CA ARG A 98 -31.17 -5.74 27.91
C ARG A 98 -31.16 -6.71 29.10
N ALA A 99 -30.88 -7.99 28.86
CA ALA A 99 -30.82 -9.00 29.91
C ALA A 99 -29.63 -8.78 30.88
N HIS A 100 -28.48 -8.34 30.35
CA HIS A 100 -27.26 -8.09 31.13
C HIS A 100 -26.98 -6.60 31.36
N PHE A 101 -27.99 -5.74 31.29
CA PHE A 101 -27.83 -4.29 31.26
C PHE A 101 -27.02 -3.76 32.45
N GLN A 102 -27.33 -4.21 33.67
CA GLN A 102 -26.68 -3.70 34.88
C GLN A 102 -25.18 -4.01 34.91
N ASP A 103 -24.81 -5.24 34.52
CA ASP A 103 -23.42 -5.69 34.48
C ASP A 103 -22.64 -4.95 33.38
N LEU A 104 -23.25 -4.76 32.22
CA LEU A 104 -22.64 -4.05 31.09
C LEU A 104 -22.42 -2.56 31.38
N ILE A 105 -23.38 -1.88 32.04
CA ILE A 105 -23.22 -0.48 32.42
C ILE A 105 -22.16 -0.33 33.51
N LEU A 106 -22.10 -1.26 34.47
CA LEU A 106 -21.02 -1.28 35.46
C LEU A 106 -19.66 -1.44 34.77
N TYR A 107 -19.55 -2.37 33.82
CA TYR A 107 -18.35 -2.54 33.00
C TYR A 107 -17.98 -1.23 32.26
N CYS A 108 -18.93 -0.56 31.60
CA CYS A 108 -18.68 0.72 30.95
C CYS A 108 -18.22 1.81 31.93
N ALA A 109 -18.81 1.88 33.12
CA ALA A 109 -18.41 2.85 34.14
C ALA A 109 -16.99 2.58 34.67
N LEU A 110 -16.62 1.31 34.86
CA LEU A 110 -15.27 0.90 35.25
C LEU A 110 -14.23 1.22 34.16
N ASP A 111 -14.56 1.01 32.88
CA ASP A 111 -13.70 1.39 31.76
C ASP A 111 -13.47 2.91 31.69
N VAL A 112 -14.53 3.71 31.91
CA VAL A 112 -14.42 5.18 31.98
C VAL A 112 -13.56 5.60 33.17
N LYS A 113 -13.75 4.96 34.34
CA LYS A 113 -12.93 5.21 35.53
C LYS A 113 -11.46 4.89 35.28
N ALA A 114 -11.15 3.73 34.70
CA ALA A 114 -9.78 3.33 34.35
C ALA A 114 -9.16 4.32 33.35
N THR A 115 -9.93 4.81 32.39
CA THR A 115 -9.48 5.83 31.42
C THR A 115 -9.16 7.17 32.13
N TYR A 116 -9.97 7.56 33.12
CA TYR A 116 -9.71 8.76 33.93
C TYR A 116 -8.46 8.61 34.80
N GLU A 117 -8.27 7.47 35.45
CA GLU A 117 -7.06 7.16 36.23
C GLU A 117 -5.80 7.24 35.35
N VAL A 118 -5.84 6.68 34.14
CA VAL A 118 -4.75 6.81 33.16
C VAL A 118 -4.52 8.26 32.76
N PHE A 119 -5.59 9.04 32.55
CA PHE A 119 -5.46 10.46 32.21
C PHE A 119 -4.74 11.25 33.32
N GLN A 120 -5.05 10.98 34.59
CA GLN A 120 -4.42 11.66 35.73
C GLN A 120 -2.90 11.45 35.75
N GLU A 121 -2.42 10.27 35.39
CA GLU A 121 -0.98 9.96 35.32
C GLU A 121 -0.33 10.43 34.02
N THR A 122 -1.03 10.36 32.89
CA THR A 122 -0.46 10.67 31.57
C THR A 122 -0.40 12.16 31.26
N PHE A 123 -1.37 12.96 31.72
CA PHE A 123 -1.41 14.40 31.49
C PHE A 123 -0.16 15.15 32.01
N PRO A 124 0.30 14.97 33.28
CA PRO A 124 1.52 15.65 33.74
C PRO A 124 2.77 15.23 32.96
N LEU A 125 2.89 13.94 32.61
CA LEU A 125 3.99 13.43 31.78
C LEU A 125 3.97 14.02 30.37
N PHE A 126 2.77 14.24 29.82
CA PHE A 126 2.61 14.91 28.53
C PHE A 126 3.12 16.35 28.59
N ILE A 127 2.75 17.11 29.62
CA ILE A 127 3.22 18.50 29.80
C ILE A 127 4.73 18.56 30.01
N GLU A 128 5.32 17.62 30.77
CA GLU A 128 6.78 17.55 30.93
C GLU A 128 7.50 17.31 29.59
N ARG A 129 6.93 16.46 28.72
CA ARG A 129 7.53 16.12 27.43
C ARG A 129 7.24 17.10 26.31
N CYS A 130 6.10 17.76 26.36
CA CYS A 130 5.69 18.80 25.42
C CYS A 130 5.56 20.12 26.21
N PRO A 131 6.69 20.75 26.60
CA PRO A 131 6.68 21.86 27.55
C PRO A 131 6.07 23.15 26.96
N HIS A 132 6.05 23.28 25.64
CA HIS A 132 5.56 24.49 25.00
C HIS A 132 4.01 24.52 24.92
N PRO A 133 3.35 25.60 25.38
CA PRO A 133 1.88 25.64 25.45
C PRO A 133 1.19 25.57 24.08
N VAL A 134 1.87 26.01 23.01
CA VAL A 134 1.37 25.91 21.62
C VAL A 134 1.06 24.47 21.23
N THR A 135 1.83 23.49 21.69
CA THR A 135 1.58 22.08 21.35
C THR A 135 0.24 21.63 21.90
N LEU A 136 -0.05 21.94 23.17
CA LEU A 136 -1.35 21.64 23.77
C LEU A 136 -2.49 22.40 23.08
N ALA A 137 -2.31 23.70 22.84
CA ALA A 137 -3.33 24.54 22.20
C ALA A 137 -3.63 24.08 20.77
N GLY A 138 -2.61 23.74 19.98
CA GLY A 138 -2.76 23.21 18.63
C GLY A 138 -3.51 21.87 18.63
N MET A 139 -3.14 20.95 19.53
CA MET A 139 -3.83 19.65 19.65
C MET A 139 -5.29 19.78 20.06
N LEU A 140 -5.64 20.79 20.88
CA LEU A 140 -7.02 21.07 21.27
C LEU A 140 -7.86 21.63 20.12
N GLU A 141 -7.28 22.46 19.24
CA GLU A 141 -7.94 22.91 18.01
C GLU A 141 -8.09 21.77 16.99
N MET A 142 -7.08 20.89 16.88
CA MET A 142 -7.15 19.69 16.03
C MET A 142 -8.22 18.69 16.49
N GLY A 143 -8.59 18.71 17.77
CA GLY A 143 -9.61 17.83 18.35
C GLY A 143 -11.05 18.28 18.11
N VAL A 144 -11.28 19.42 17.44
CA VAL A 144 -12.62 19.96 17.15
C VAL A 144 -12.93 20.13 15.66
N PRO A 145 -12.51 19.20 14.77
CA PRO A 145 -12.69 19.33 13.33
C PRO A 145 -14.18 19.27 12.97
N TYR A 146 -14.52 19.87 11.84
CA TYR A 146 -15.89 20.05 11.42
C TYR A 146 -15.97 20.07 9.89
N LEU A 147 -16.63 19.09 9.28
CA LEU A 147 -16.78 19.00 7.83
C LEU A 147 -18.24 19.29 7.44
N PRO A 148 -18.56 20.45 6.84
CA PRO A 148 -19.90 20.73 6.40
C PRO A 148 -20.30 19.85 5.20
N VAL A 149 -21.53 19.35 5.22
CA VAL A 149 -22.12 18.57 4.13
C VAL A 149 -23.58 18.97 3.93
N ASN A 150 -24.12 18.65 2.77
CA ASN A 150 -25.54 18.82 2.44
C ASN A 150 -26.09 17.51 1.85
N GLN A 151 -27.32 17.53 1.35
CA GLN A 151 -27.98 16.37 0.71
C GLN A 151 -27.14 15.68 -0.38
N ASN A 152 -26.19 16.40 -1.00
CA ASN A 152 -25.31 15.86 -2.03
C ASN A 152 -24.43 14.73 -1.50
N TRP A 153 -24.21 14.64 -0.18
CA TRP A 153 -23.53 13.51 0.43
C TRP A 153 -24.26 12.18 0.22
N GLU A 154 -25.59 12.15 0.41
CA GLU A 154 -26.40 10.95 0.17
C GLU A 154 -26.42 10.62 -1.32
N LYS A 155 -26.63 11.64 -2.17
CA LYS A 155 -26.57 11.51 -3.64
C LYS A 155 -25.24 10.90 -4.11
N TYR A 156 -24.11 11.42 -3.63
CA TYR A 156 -22.78 10.93 -3.97
C TYR A 156 -22.58 9.46 -3.59
N LEU A 157 -23.00 9.06 -2.39
CA LEU A 157 -22.90 7.67 -1.94
C LEU A 157 -23.69 6.73 -2.85
N ASP A 158 -24.91 7.13 -3.20
CA ASP A 158 -25.80 6.34 -4.05
C ASP A 158 -25.26 6.26 -5.48
N GLU A 159 -24.88 7.40 -6.08
CA GLU A 159 -24.31 7.45 -7.44
C GLU A 159 -23.02 6.63 -7.54
N ALA A 160 -22.09 6.79 -6.59
CA ALA A 160 -20.85 6.03 -6.58
C ALA A 160 -21.09 4.52 -6.40
N GLN A 161 -22.07 4.14 -5.58
CA GLN A 161 -22.43 2.73 -5.38
C GLN A 161 -23.11 2.13 -6.62
N ILE A 162 -24.02 2.87 -7.25
CA ILE A 162 -24.69 2.44 -8.49
C ILE A 162 -23.67 2.26 -9.61
N THR A 163 -22.81 3.25 -9.85
CA THR A 163 -21.77 3.17 -10.89
C THR A 163 -20.81 2.00 -10.62
N TYR A 164 -20.45 1.76 -9.36
CA TYR A 164 -19.65 0.59 -8.98
C TYR A 164 -20.34 -0.74 -9.35
N GLU A 165 -21.63 -0.89 -9.03
CA GLU A 165 -22.39 -2.09 -9.34
C GLU A 165 -22.58 -2.30 -10.85
N GLU A 166 -22.83 -1.23 -11.60
CA GLU A 166 -22.93 -1.26 -13.06
C GLU A 166 -21.61 -1.69 -13.70
N LEU A 167 -20.50 -1.09 -13.31
CA LEU A 167 -19.18 -1.46 -13.81
C LEU A 167 -18.81 -2.88 -13.40
N GLN A 168 -19.17 -3.33 -12.20
CA GLN A 168 -18.99 -4.74 -11.83
C GLN A 168 -19.79 -5.69 -12.71
N LYS A 169 -21.05 -5.37 -13.01
CA LYS A 169 -21.88 -6.16 -13.93
C LYS A 169 -21.30 -6.16 -15.34
N GLU A 170 -20.83 -5.02 -15.84
CA GLU A 170 -20.17 -4.88 -17.13
C GLU A 170 -18.90 -5.74 -17.20
N MET A 171 -18.04 -5.64 -16.19
CA MET A 171 -16.81 -6.43 -16.10
C MET A 171 -17.13 -7.93 -16.06
N LYS A 172 -18.13 -8.33 -15.27
CA LYS A 172 -18.56 -9.72 -15.18
C LYS A 172 -19.05 -10.24 -16.54
N LYS A 173 -19.83 -9.44 -17.26
CA LYS A 173 -20.31 -9.76 -18.62
C LYS A 173 -19.15 -9.88 -19.62
N SER A 174 -18.19 -8.96 -19.56
CA SER A 174 -16.98 -9.04 -20.39
C SER A 174 -16.17 -10.31 -20.12
N LEU A 175 -16.01 -10.69 -18.85
CA LEU A 175 -15.37 -11.95 -18.46
C LEU A 175 -16.16 -13.19 -18.90
N MET A 176 -17.50 -13.16 -18.82
CA MET A 176 -18.35 -14.23 -19.33
C MET A 176 -18.19 -14.41 -20.85
N ASN A 177 -18.14 -13.31 -21.60
CA ASN A 177 -17.94 -13.34 -23.04
C ASN A 177 -16.57 -13.94 -23.37
N LEU A 178 -15.50 -13.54 -22.68
CA LEU A 178 -14.17 -14.13 -22.86
C LEU A 178 -14.15 -15.63 -22.55
N ALA A 179 -14.88 -16.08 -21.52
CA ALA A 179 -15.00 -17.51 -21.21
C ALA A 179 -15.79 -18.27 -22.29
N ASN A 180 -16.85 -17.68 -22.83
CA ASN A 180 -17.64 -18.25 -23.93
C ASN A 180 -16.83 -18.35 -25.22
N ASP A 181 -16.09 -17.29 -25.58
CA ASP A 181 -15.21 -17.23 -26.74
C ASP A 181 -14.08 -18.25 -26.61
N ALA A 182 -13.51 -18.39 -25.41
CA ALA A 182 -12.52 -19.41 -25.13
C ALA A 182 -13.08 -20.83 -25.35
N CYS A 183 -14.33 -21.12 -24.96
CA CYS A 183 -14.95 -22.42 -25.20
C CYS A 183 -15.06 -22.81 -26.67
N GLN A 184 -15.14 -21.83 -27.59
CA GLN A 184 -15.15 -22.12 -29.03
C GLN A 184 -13.82 -22.73 -29.51
N LEU A 185 -12.73 -22.58 -28.77
CA LEU A 185 -11.44 -23.20 -29.07
C LEU A 185 -11.44 -24.72 -28.92
N LEU A 186 -12.48 -25.30 -28.30
CA LEU A 186 -12.69 -26.75 -28.29
C LEU A 186 -12.96 -27.29 -29.70
N CYS A 187 -13.55 -26.47 -30.59
CA CYS A 187 -13.70 -26.83 -31.99
C CYS A 187 -12.32 -26.92 -32.66
N ASP A 188 -12.05 -28.04 -33.32
CA ASP A 188 -10.79 -28.36 -34.02
C ASP A 188 -9.53 -28.38 -33.14
N ASP A 189 -9.67 -28.60 -31.82
CA ASP A 189 -8.54 -28.68 -30.87
C ASP A 189 -7.62 -27.44 -30.87
N ARG A 190 -8.14 -26.27 -31.27
CA ARG A 190 -7.37 -25.03 -31.43
C ARG A 190 -6.73 -24.56 -30.12
N TYR A 191 -7.29 -24.94 -28.97
CA TYR A 191 -6.73 -24.63 -27.65
C TYR A 191 -5.31 -25.16 -27.45
N LYS A 192 -4.91 -26.26 -28.12
CA LYS A 192 -3.54 -26.81 -28.05
C LYS A 192 -2.48 -25.83 -28.59
N THR A 193 -2.89 -24.95 -29.51
CA THR A 193 -2.03 -23.92 -30.10
C THR A 193 -2.11 -22.57 -29.38
N ASP A 194 -2.99 -22.42 -28.38
CA ASP A 194 -3.21 -21.17 -27.66
C ASP A 194 -2.13 -20.97 -26.57
N PRO A 195 -1.40 -19.85 -26.53
CA PRO A 195 -0.32 -19.63 -25.55
C PRO A 195 -0.74 -19.59 -24.08
N TRP A 196 -2.03 -19.34 -23.77
CA TRP A 196 -2.52 -19.16 -22.39
C TRP A 196 -3.41 -20.30 -21.91
N LEU A 197 -4.15 -20.98 -22.80
CA LEU A 197 -5.24 -21.90 -22.44
C LEU A 197 -4.92 -23.38 -22.69
N TRP A 198 -3.75 -23.70 -23.23
CA TRP A 198 -3.33 -25.07 -23.56
C TRP A 198 -3.24 -26.01 -22.34
N ASP A 199 -2.93 -25.46 -21.15
CA ASP A 199 -2.71 -26.21 -19.92
C ASP A 199 -3.97 -26.37 -19.03
N LEU A 200 -5.16 -26.09 -19.58
CA LEU A 200 -6.44 -26.20 -18.87
C LEU A 200 -7.11 -27.58 -19.04
N GLU A 201 -8.06 -27.90 -18.15
CA GLU A 201 -8.85 -29.14 -18.20
C GLU A 201 -9.93 -29.11 -19.31
N TRP A 202 -9.59 -29.56 -20.52
CA TRP A 202 -10.50 -29.57 -21.68
C TRP A 202 -11.42 -30.80 -21.77
N ASP A 203 -11.31 -31.75 -20.84
CA ASP A 203 -12.12 -32.98 -20.82
C ASP A 203 -13.63 -32.72 -20.74
N VAL A 204 -14.36 -33.34 -21.66
CA VAL A 204 -15.81 -33.24 -21.78
C VAL A 204 -16.48 -34.44 -21.09
N GLN A 205 -17.57 -34.20 -20.37
CA GLN A 205 -18.35 -35.28 -19.78
C GLN A 205 -19.17 -36.02 -20.84
N GLU A 206 -18.99 -37.34 -20.92
CA GLU A 206 -19.80 -38.21 -21.78
C GLU A 206 -21.28 -38.26 -21.34
N PHE A 207 -22.16 -38.17 -22.34
CA PHE A 207 -23.61 -38.18 -22.13
C PHE A 207 -24.09 -39.61 -21.82
N LYS A 208 -24.62 -39.84 -20.60
CA LYS A 208 -25.09 -41.18 -20.18
C LYS A 208 -26.62 -41.30 -20.32
N GLN A 209 -27.07 -42.00 -21.35
CA GLN A 209 -28.48 -42.29 -21.63
C GLN A 209 -29.09 -43.29 -20.63
N LYS A 210 -30.42 -43.28 -20.45
CA LYS A 210 -31.12 -44.31 -19.67
C LYS A 210 -30.98 -45.65 -20.38
N LYS A 211 -30.23 -46.60 -19.79
CA LYS A 211 -30.29 -48.00 -20.22
C LYS A 211 -31.72 -48.52 -20.03
N VAL A 212 -32.31 -49.06 -21.10
CA VAL A 212 -33.57 -49.81 -21.04
C VAL A 212 -33.39 -50.92 -20.01
N LYS A 213 -34.28 -51.00 -19.00
CA LYS A 213 -34.31 -52.16 -18.11
C LYS A 213 -34.81 -53.34 -18.93
N SER A 214 -33.94 -54.30 -19.26
CA SER A 214 -34.39 -55.60 -19.74
C SER A 214 -35.18 -56.27 -18.60
N ASN A 215 -36.51 -56.36 -18.74
CA ASN A 215 -37.32 -57.19 -17.85
C ASN A 215 -36.87 -58.65 -18.02
N LYS A 216 -36.07 -59.17 -17.09
CA LYS A 216 -36.00 -60.61 -16.85
C LYS A 216 -37.08 -60.96 -15.83
N ASN A 217 -37.92 -61.92 -16.21
CA ASN A 217 -39.05 -62.48 -15.49
C ASN A 217 -38.87 -62.55 -13.97
N LYS A 218 -39.93 -62.15 -13.25
CA LYS A 218 -40.22 -62.71 -11.92
C LYS A 218 -40.39 -64.22 -12.11
N ASP A 219 -39.67 -65.01 -11.32
CA ASP A 219 -40.29 -66.13 -10.64
C ASP A 219 -39.58 -66.48 -9.33
N LEU A 220 -40.39 -67.03 -8.44
CA LEU A 220 -40.24 -67.05 -7.00
C LEU A 220 -39.07 -67.90 -6.48
N LYS A 221 -38.58 -67.50 -5.30
CA LYS A 221 -37.62 -68.23 -4.46
C LYS A 221 -38.03 -69.71 -4.29
N PRO A 222 -37.08 -70.65 -4.39
CA PRO A 222 -37.16 -71.92 -3.69
C PRO A 222 -36.21 -71.93 -2.48
N ALA A 223 -36.68 -72.52 -1.38
CA ALA A 223 -35.88 -72.89 -0.21
C ALA A 223 -34.94 -74.08 -0.56
N PRO A 224 -33.87 -74.32 0.22
CA PRO A 224 -32.82 -75.31 -0.10
C PRO A 224 -33.32 -76.73 0.22
N GLU A 225 -32.84 -77.87 -0.32
CA GLU A 225 -31.57 -78.33 -0.91
C GLU A 225 -31.87 -79.45 -1.95
N TYR A 226 -30.95 -79.77 -2.87
CA TYR A 226 -30.30 -81.10 -3.09
C TYR A 226 -29.60 -81.20 -4.46
N ASN A 227 -28.69 -82.17 -4.57
CA ASN A 227 -27.59 -82.38 -5.52
C ASN A 227 -27.88 -82.56 -7.03
N ALA A 228 -26.79 -82.37 -7.79
CA ALA A 228 -26.30 -83.15 -8.96
C ALA A 228 -26.58 -82.69 -10.43
N ARG A 229 -25.46 -82.35 -11.11
CA ARG A 229 -24.98 -82.70 -12.48
C ARG A 229 -25.91 -82.83 -13.72
N ILE A 230 -25.51 -82.10 -14.77
CA ILE A 230 -25.23 -82.51 -16.19
C ILE A 230 -26.31 -82.40 -17.31
N GLN A 231 -25.86 -81.80 -18.44
CA GLN A 231 -26.15 -81.91 -19.91
C GLN A 231 -27.40 -81.34 -20.61
N ASP A 232 -27.11 -80.43 -21.55
CA ASP A 232 -27.43 -80.34 -22.99
C ASP A 232 -28.63 -81.11 -23.59
N PHE A 233 -29.47 -80.43 -24.40
CA PHE A 233 -29.45 -80.46 -25.89
C PHE A 233 -30.71 -79.78 -26.48
N THR A 234 -30.53 -79.17 -27.65
CA THR A 234 -31.46 -78.48 -28.55
C THR A 234 -32.36 -79.43 -29.35
N ASP A 235 -33.51 -78.99 -29.89
CA ASP A 235 -33.66 -78.74 -31.34
C ASP A 235 -35.04 -78.24 -31.84
N SER A 236 -34.98 -77.63 -33.05
CA SER A 236 -35.99 -77.58 -34.16
C SER A 236 -37.08 -76.48 -34.26
N HIS A 237 -36.78 -75.50 -35.15
CA HIS A 237 -37.44 -75.06 -36.40
C HIS A 237 -38.99 -74.90 -36.63
N GLU A 238 -39.28 -73.76 -37.30
CA GLU A 238 -40.28 -73.45 -38.35
C GLU A 238 -41.69 -72.86 -38.06
N ASP A 239 -41.81 -71.53 -38.28
CA ASP A 239 -42.67 -70.70 -39.17
C ASP A 239 -44.10 -71.14 -39.63
N PRO A 240 -44.99 -70.23 -40.12
CA PRO A 240 -46.13 -69.74 -39.34
C PRO A 240 -47.47 -69.73 -40.14
N GLY A 241 -48.57 -69.36 -39.50
CA GLY A 241 -49.82 -69.01 -40.20
C GLY A 241 -50.99 -68.72 -39.25
N PRO A 242 -51.88 -67.76 -39.56
CA PRO A 242 -52.48 -66.87 -38.56
C PRO A 242 -53.94 -67.20 -38.17
N PRO A 243 -54.45 -66.66 -37.04
CA PRO A 243 -55.86 -66.78 -36.63
C PRO A 243 -56.66 -65.47 -36.83
N PRO A 244 -58.00 -65.50 -36.74
CA PRO A 244 -58.84 -64.31 -36.60
C PRO A 244 -59.20 -63.99 -35.14
N GLU A 245 -59.75 -62.79 -34.98
CA GLU A 245 -59.95 -61.94 -33.79
C GLU A 245 -61.15 -62.31 -32.90
N GLU A 246 -61.02 -62.10 -31.57
CA GLU A 246 -62.10 -61.62 -30.68
C GLU A 246 -61.54 -60.69 -29.57
N GLU A 247 -61.91 -59.42 -29.70
CA GLU A 247 -62.51 -58.49 -28.71
C GLU A 247 -61.82 -57.96 -27.41
N GLU A 248 -61.72 -56.62 -27.41
CA GLU A 248 -62.08 -55.61 -26.38
C GLU A 248 -61.27 -55.42 -25.08
N SER A 249 -60.32 -54.46 -25.14
CA SER A 249 -60.36 -53.20 -24.35
C SER A 249 -59.28 -52.23 -24.87
N GLN A 250 -59.61 -51.41 -25.87
CA GLN A 250 -58.66 -50.44 -26.45
C GLN A 250 -58.52 -49.19 -25.54
N PRO A 251 -57.30 -48.81 -25.10
CA PRO A 251 -57.07 -47.50 -24.48
C PRO A 251 -57.29 -46.35 -25.47
N LEU A 252 -57.71 -45.18 -24.99
CA LEU A 252 -57.88 -43.95 -25.78
C LEU A 252 -56.67 -43.75 -26.74
N PRO A 253 -56.88 -43.46 -28.05
CA PRO A 253 -55.80 -43.38 -29.03
C PRO A 253 -54.67 -42.40 -28.64
N GLY A 254 -55.02 -41.31 -27.97
CA GLY A 254 -54.05 -40.33 -27.47
C GLY A 254 -53.17 -40.84 -26.33
N LYS A 255 -53.63 -41.79 -25.53
CA LYS A 255 -52.84 -42.41 -24.45
C LYS A 255 -51.87 -43.45 -25.01
N LEU A 256 -52.34 -44.30 -25.93
CA LEU A 256 -51.49 -45.25 -26.65
C LEU A 256 -50.38 -44.53 -27.43
N TYR A 257 -50.72 -43.42 -28.11
CA TYR A 257 -49.73 -42.64 -28.86
C TYR A 257 -48.74 -41.93 -27.92
N LEU A 258 -49.18 -41.43 -26.77
CA LEU A 258 -48.30 -40.84 -25.77
C LEU A 258 -47.40 -41.90 -25.12
N ASP A 259 -47.93 -43.07 -24.79
CA ASP A 259 -47.17 -44.19 -24.22
C ASP A 259 -46.18 -44.77 -25.25
N GLU A 260 -46.56 -44.84 -26.53
CA GLU A 260 -45.69 -45.25 -27.64
C GLU A 260 -44.58 -44.22 -27.90
N ILE A 261 -44.89 -42.91 -27.83
CA ILE A 261 -43.87 -41.85 -27.87
C ILE A 261 -42.97 -41.94 -26.64
N ILE A 262 -43.52 -42.12 -25.45
CA ILE A 262 -42.77 -42.23 -24.19
C ILE A 262 -41.85 -43.45 -24.25
N GLU A 263 -42.29 -44.62 -24.71
CA GLU A 263 -41.46 -45.82 -24.88
C GLU A 263 -40.39 -45.64 -25.97
N LYS A 264 -40.73 -45.01 -27.10
CA LYS A 264 -39.76 -44.71 -28.16
C LYS A 264 -38.75 -43.64 -27.76
N THR A 265 -39.12 -42.67 -26.92
CA THR A 265 -38.25 -41.55 -26.49
C THR A 265 -37.52 -41.80 -25.16
N LEU A 266 -38.02 -42.69 -24.29
CA LEU A 266 -37.40 -43.03 -23.00
C LEU A 266 -35.92 -43.44 -23.07
N PRO A 267 -35.48 -44.25 -24.05
CA PRO A 267 -34.08 -44.65 -24.19
C PRO A 267 -33.17 -43.46 -24.51
N TYR A 268 -33.72 -42.45 -25.21
CA TYR A 268 -33.00 -41.24 -25.60
C TYR A 268 -33.01 -40.16 -24.51
N LEU A 269 -33.80 -40.33 -23.44
CA LEU A 269 -33.82 -39.42 -22.30
C LEU A 269 -32.58 -39.63 -21.39
N PRO A 270 -31.96 -38.54 -20.88
CA PRO A 270 -30.81 -38.63 -19.99
C PRO A 270 -31.15 -39.36 -18.67
N LYS A 271 -30.22 -40.18 -18.16
CA LYS A 271 -30.38 -40.95 -16.92
C LYS A 271 -30.48 -40.06 -15.67
N ARG A 272 -29.83 -38.91 -15.69
CA ARG A 272 -29.85 -37.83 -14.68
C ARG A 272 -29.61 -36.52 -15.42
N SER A 273 -30.16 -35.40 -14.95
CA SER A 273 -29.77 -34.07 -15.45
C SER A 273 -28.28 -33.87 -15.22
N GLN A 274 -27.49 -33.96 -16.30
CA GLN A 274 -26.06 -33.68 -16.26
C GLN A 274 -25.86 -32.16 -16.35
N HIS A 275 -24.95 -31.62 -15.54
CA HIS A 275 -24.68 -30.18 -15.52
C HIS A 275 -23.80 -29.81 -16.72
N MET A 276 -24.35 -29.02 -17.65
CA MET A 276 -23.67 -28.51 -18.86
C MET A 276 -22.90 -29.59 -19.65
N PRO A 277 -23.58 -30.63 -20.19
CA PRO A 277 -22.93 -31.65 -21.01
C PRO A 277 -22.31 -31.02 -22.27
N GLY A 278 -21.21 -31.59 -22.78
CA GLY A 278 -20.51 -31.06 -23.96
C GLY A 278 -19.50 -29.94 -23.69
N HIS A 279 -19.43 -29.41 -22.46
CA HIS A 279 -18.52 -28.31 -22.11
C HIS A 279 -17.29 -28.78 -21.32
N PRO A 280 -16.13 -28.12 -21.47
CA PRO A 280 -14.91 -28.41 -20.72
C PRO A 280 -15.09 -28.39 -19.20
N GLY A 281 -14.29 -29.19 -18.47
CA GLY A 281 -14.30 -29.25 -17.01
C GLY A 281 -14.11 -27.89 -16.33
N TRP A 282 -13.20 -27.05 -16.84
CA TRP A 282 -12.97 -25.71 -16.31
C TRP A 282 -14.17 -24.77 -16.50
N TYR A 283 -14.89 -24.86 -17.62
CA TYR A 283 -16.03 -24.00 -17.92
C TYR A 283 -17.26 -24.40 -17.10
N ARG A 284 -17.49 -25.70 -16.91
CA ARG A 284 -18.55 -26.21 -16.03
C ARG A 284 -18.42 -25.70 -14.60
N LYS A 285 -17.19 -25.59 -14.08
CA LYS A 285 -16.90 -25.01 -12.75
C LYS A 285 -17.31 -23.53 -12.64
N LEU A 286 -17.45 -22.80 -13.75
CA LEU A 286 -17.86 -21.39 -13.77
C LEU A 286 -19.38 -21.21 -13.85
N CYS A 287 -20.15 -22.24 -14.18
CA CYS A 287 -21.60 -22.17 -14.31
C CYS A 287 -22.27 -22.56 -12.99
N PRO A 288 -23.25 -21.78 -12.48
CA PRO A 288 -24.08 -22.20 -11.35
C PRO A 288 -24.77 -23.54 -11.63
N ARG A 289 -25.04 -24.32 -10.58
CA ARG A 289 -25.77 -25.59 -10.74
C ARG A 289 -27.27 -25.33 -10.86
N LEU A 290 -27.98 -26.19 -11.58
CA LEU A 290 -29.42 -26.06 -11.87
C LEU A 290 -30.31 -26.07 -10.61
N ASP A 291 -29.79 -26.55 -9.48
CA ASP A 291 -30.44 -26.59 -8.17
C ASP A 291 -30.18 -25.34 -7.31
N ASP A 292 -29.39 -24.38 -7.80
CA ASP A 292 -29.07 -23.13 -7.11
C ASP A 292 -30.20 -22.10 -7.30
N PRO A 293 -30.74 -21.46 -6.23
CA PRO A 293 -31.76 -20.42 -6.35
C PRO A 293 -31.31 -19.20 -7.17
N ASP A 294 -30.00 -18.93 -7.28
CA ASP A 294 -29.43 -17.84 -8.09
C ASP A 294 -28.95 -18.32 -9.47
N TRP A 295 -29.54 -19.40 -10.01
CA TRP A 295 -29.14 -19.96 -11.30
C TRP A 295 -29.39 -18.98 -12.46
N VAL A 296 -28.33 -18.71 -13.21
CA VAL A 296 -28.36 -17.90 -14.44
C VAL A 296 -27.58 -18.66 -15.52
N PRO A 297 -28.05 -18.67 -16.78
CA PRO A 297 -27.33 -19.31 -17.88
C PRO A 297 -25.95 -18.68 -18.11
N GLY A 298 -24.94 -19.53 -18.30
CA GLY A 298 -23.55 -19.13 -18.60
C GLY A 298 -22.60 -19.11 -17.39
N PRO A 299 -21.35 -18.68 -17.60
CA PRO A 299 -20.27 -18.75 -16.61
C PRO A 299 -20.37 -17.62 -15.57
N ASN A 300 -21.44 -17.62 -14.76
CA ASN A 300 -21.76 -16.56 -13.80
C ASN A 300 -20.91 -16.55 -12.52
N LEU A 301 -20.11 -17.58 -12.27
CA LEU A 301 -19.22 -17.66 -11.10
C LEU A 301 -17.82 -17.08 -11.36
N ILE A 302 -17.56 -16.57 -12.57
CA ILE A 302 -16.26 -15.99 -12.91
C ILE A 302 -15.97 -14.73 -12.08
N SER A 303 -14.76 -14.65 -11.53
CA SER A 303 -14.29 -13.49 -10.78
C SER A 303 -12.80 -13.24 -10.99
N LEU A 304 -12.34 -12.01 -10.74
CA LEU A 304 -10.92 -11.64 -10.83
C LEU A 304 -10.01 -12.39 -9.83
N GLN A 305 -10.58 -13.00 -8.79
CA GLN A 305 -9.81 -13.78 -7.81
C GLN A 305 -9.46 -15.18 -8.33
N MET A 306 -10.14 -15.66 -9.37
CA MET A 306 -9.88 -16.97 -9.94
C MET A 306 -8.57 -16.97 -10.72
N ARG A 307 -7.77 -18.04 -10.57
CA ARG A 307 -6.51 -18.23 -11.29
C ARG A 307 -6.70 -18.31 -12.81
N LEU A 308 -7.88 -18.70 -13.25
CA LEU A 308 -8.24 -18.80 -14.66
C LEU A 308 -8.40 -17.42 -15.34
N THR A 309 -8.80 -16.39 -14.58
CA THR A 309 -9.19 -15.09 -15.15
C THR A 309 -8.05 -14.37 -15.87
N PRO A 310 -6.81 -14.29 -15.33
CA PRO A 310 -5.67 -13.72 -16.06
C PRO A 310 -5.35 -14.43 -17.39
N LYS A 311 -5.58 -15.74 -17.46
CA LYS A 311 -5.37 -16.54 -18.68
C LYS A 311 -6.46 -16.27 -19.72
N LEU A 312 -7.73 -16.24 -19.30
CA LEU A 312 -8.86 -15.88 -20.18
C LEU A 312 -8.73 -14.46 -20.74
N MET A 313 -8.18 -13.54 -19.96
CA MET A 313 -7.89 -12.17 -20.41
C MET A 313 -6.62 -12.05 -21.27
N ARG A 314 -5.89 -13.17 -21.49
CA ARG A 314 -4.65 -13.23 -22.27
C ARG A 314 -3.66 -12.13 -21.88
N LEU A 315 -3.41 -12.00 -20.58
CA LEU A 315 -2.52 -10.97 -20.06
C LEU A 315 -1.06 -11.24 -20.45
N THR A 316 -0.35 -10.17 -20.78
CA THR A 316 1.07 -10.15 -21.13
C THR A 316 1.85 -9.26 -20.19
N TRP A 317 3.11 -9.62 -19.92
CA TRP A 317 4.10 -8.82 -19.23
C TRP A 317 5.24 -8.49 -20.20
N ASP A 318 5.42 -7.21 -20.57
CA ASP A 318 6.38 -6.78 -21.60
C ASP A 318 6.25 -7.57 -22.93
N GLY A 319 5.02 -7.99 -23.27
CA GLY A 319 4.72 -8.78 -24.46
C GLY A 319 4.85 -10.30 -24.30
N PHE A 320 5.24 -10.79 -23.12
CA PHE A 320 5.33 -12.23 -22.82
C PHE A 320 4.07 -12.73 -22.11
N PRO A 321 3.54 -13.94 -22.43
CA PRO A 321 2.32 -14.45 -21.82
C PRO A 321 2.51 -14.79 -20.34
N LEU A 322 1.52 -14.41 -19.52
CA LEU A 322 1.49 -14.78 -18.10
C LEU A 322 1.16 -16.26 -17.89
N HIS A 323 1.86 -16.90 -16.97
CA HIS A 323 1.66 -18.28 -16.57
C HIS A 323 1.73 -18.43 -15.04
N PHE A 324 0.96 -19.38 -14.49
CA PHE A 324 0.91 -19.63 -13.06
C PHE A 324 1.60 -20.95 -12.73
N SER A 325 2.65 -20.89 -11.90
CA SER A 325 3.33 -22.05 -11.35
C SER A 325 2.87 -22.30 -9.90
N GLU A 326 2.63 -23.56 -9.52
CA GLU A 326 2.22 -23.91 -8.16
C GLU A 326 3.28 -23.57 -7.10
N LYS A 327 4.57 -23.70 -7.47
CA LYS A 327 5.70 -23.43 -6.56
C LYS A 327 6.04 -21.94 -6.45
N HIS A 328 6.02 -21.24 -7.59
CA HIS A 328 6.55 -19.86 -7.70
C HIS A 328 5.48 -18.78 -7.89
N GLY A 329 4.21 -19.15 -8.01
CA GLY A 329 3.11 -18.22 -8.24
C GLY A 329 3.06 -17.70 -9.67
N TRP A 330 2.57 -16.46 -9.84
CA TRP A 330 2.47 -15.82 -11.16
C TRP A 330 3.83 -15.37 -11.72
N GLY A 331 4.06 -15.70 -12.98
CA GLY A 331 5.22 -15.30 -13.76
C GLY A 331 4.87 -15.17 -15.24
N TYR A 332 5.89 -15.07 -16.08
CA TYR A 332 5.75 -14.97 -17.54
C TYR A 332 6.73 -15.89 -18.26
N LEU A 333 6.35 -16.32 -19.46
CA LEU A 333 7.10 -17.30 -20.27
C LEU A 333 7.93 -16.59 -21.35
N VAL A 334 9.25 -16.80 -21.30
CA VAL A 334 10.20 -16.24 -22.27
C VAL A 334 10.70 -17.35 -23.20
N PRO A 335 10.49 -17.24 -24.52
CA PRO A 335 10.97 -18.24 -25.47
C PRO A 335 12.51 -18.26 -25.52
N GLY A 336 13.10 -19.45 -25.66
CA GLY A 336 14.55 -19.61 -25.92
C GLY A 336 15.23 -20.74 -25.14
N ARG A 337 14.46 -21.62 -24.48
CA ARG A 337 14.97 -22.74 -23.69
C ARG A 337 15.22 -23.96 -24.59
N LYS A 338 16.49 -24.26 -24.90
CA LYS A 338 16.88 -25.29 -25.89
C LYS A 338 17.10 -26.68 -25.31
N ASP A 339 17.41 -26.77 -24.02
CA ASP A 339 17.61 -27.99 -23.24
C ASP A 339 16.35 -28.88 -23.20
N ASN A 340 15.17 -28.28 -23.08
CA ASN A 340 13.91 -29.04 -22.96
C ASN A 340 13.22 -29.35 -24.30
N LEU A 341 13.76 -28.90 -25.43
CA LEU A 341 13.16 -29.15 -26.75
C LEU A 341 13.52 -30.53 -27.32
N MET A 342 14.60 -31.17 -26.84
CA MET A 342 15.12 -32.43 -27.40
C MET A 342 14.82 -33.68 -26.56
N ALA A 343 14.19 -33.54 -25.39
CA ALA A 343 13.92 -34.66 -24.49
C ALA A 343 12.64 -35.47 -24.83
N ASN A 344 11.80 -34.99 -25.76
CA ASN A 344 10.50 -35.60 -26.10
C ASN A 344 10.49 -36.40 -27.42
N VAL A 345 11.64 -36.64 -28.06
CA VAL A 345 11.73 -37.54 -29.22
C VAL A 345 12.43 -38.82 -28.81
N VAL A 346 11.68 -39.73 -28.17
CA VAL A 346 12.05 -41.14 -28.12
C VAL A 346 11.05 -41.85 -29.03
N GLU A 347 11.57 -42.44 -30.11
CA GLU A 347 10.83 -43.33 -31.01
C GLU A 347 10.36 -44.55 -30.22
N ASP A 348 9.05 -44.74 -30.07
CA ASP A 348 8.47 -46.07 -29.88
C ASP A 348 7.10 -46.14 -30.58
N ASP A 349 6.89 -47.25 -31.29
CA ASP A 349 5.73 -47.55 -32.11
C ASP A 349 4.49 -47.83 -31.23
N GLY A 350 3.39 -47.13 -31.50
CA GLY A 350 2.04 -47.51 -31.02
C GLY A 350 1.42 -46.57 -29.98
N ASP A 351 0.26 -46.02 -30.34
CA ASP A 351 -0.66 -45.20 -29.52
C ASP A 351 -0.07 -43.94 -28.87
N ILE A 352 -0.12 -42.84 -29.63
CA ILE A 352 0.23 -41.51 -29.18
C ILE A 352 -0.81 -41.01 -28.16
N ASP A 353 -0.50 -41.14 -26.87
CA ASP A 353 -1.09 -40.27 -25.85
C ASP A 353 -0.31 -38.94 -25.90
N VAL A 354 -0.87 -37.94 -26.62
CA VAL A 354 -0.26 -36.61 -26.80
C VAL A 354 -0.26 -35.89 -25.45
N HIS A 355 0.78 -36.08 -24.65
CA HIS A 355 1.03 -35.20 -23.52
C HIS A 355 1.23 -33.76 -24.05
N ASN A 356 0.42 -32.83 -23.54
CA ASN A 356 0.39 -31.39 -23.81
C ASN A 356 1.79 -30.74 -24.02
N ASP A 357 2.29 -30.76 -25.24
CA ASP A 357 3.48 -30.01 -25.62
C ASP A 357 3.13 -28.51 -25.69
N CYS A 358 3.80 -27.70 -24.87
CA CYS A 358 3.61 -26.25 -24.83
C CYS A 358 3.82 -25.62 -26.24
N PRO A 359 2.93 -24.71 -26.70
CA PRO A 359 3.01 -24.10 -28.03
C PRO A 359 4.09 -23.00 -28.10
N TYR A 360 5.35 -23.39 -27.98
CA TYR A 360 6.53 -22.50 -27.99
C TYR A 360 6.53 -21.52 -29.18
N ARG A 361 6.23 -22.00 -30.40
CA ARG A 361 6.19 -21.16 -31.61
C ARG A 361 5.07 -20.11 -31.56
N ALA A 362 3.95 -20.41 -30.91
CA ALA A 362 2.87 -19.45 -30.74
C ALA A 362 3.26 -18.34 -29.74
N ILE A 363 3.98 -18.70 -28.67
CA ILE A 363 4.52 -17.75 -27.69
C ILE A 363 5.54 -16.79 -28.36
N GLU A 364 6.41 -17.33 -29.22
CA GLU A 364 7.39 -16.54 -29.99
C GLU A 364 6.68 -15.55 -30.94
N ASN A 365 5.62 -15.99 -31.63
CA ASN A 365 4.85 -15.13 -32.52
C ASN A 365 4.17 -13.97 -31.79
N VAL A 366 3.59 -14.21 -30.60
CA VAL A 366 2.98 -13.15 -29.77
C VAL A 366 4.00 -12.07 -29.42
N TYR A 367 5.21 -12.48 -29.02
CA TYR A 367 6.27 -11.54 -28.69
C TYR A 367 6.76 -10.76 -29.92
N MET A 368 6.84 -11.40 -31.09
CA MET A 368 7.21 -10.75 -32.35
C MET A 368 6.16 -9.73 -32.81
N GLU A 369 4.87 -10.01 -32.62
CA GLU A 369 3.80 -9.04 -32.87
C GLU A 369 3.89 -7.85 -31.92
N TYR A 370 4.12 -8.09 -30.63
CA TYR A 370 4.35 -7.01 -29.66
C TYR A 370 5.51 -6.11 -30.08
N CYS A 371 6.65 -6.68 -30.51
CA CYS A 371 7.80 -5.91 -30.98
C CYS A 371 7.49 -5.05 -32.22
N LYS A 372 6.73 -5.59 -33.20
CA LYS A 372 6.28 -4.84 -34.38
C LYS A 372 5.36 -3.67 -34.00
N ASN A 373 4.42 -3.90 -33.08
CA ASN A 373 3.48 -2.87 -32.62
C ASN A 373 4.19 -1.78 -31.81
N LYS A 374 5.20 -2.14 -31.01
CA LYS A 374 6.04 -1.20 -30.26
C LYS A 374 6.93 -0.34 -31.17
N ALA A 375 7.49 -0.93 -32.24
CA ALA A 375 8.26 -0.19 -33.24
C ALA A 375 7.41 0.84 -33.99
N ASN A 376 6.14 0.51 -34.27
CA ASN A 376 5.21 1.42 -34.95
C ASN A 376 4.68 2.54 -34.03
N SER A 377 4.43 2.27 -32.74
CA SER A 377 3.95 3.27 -31.76
C SER A 377 5.02 4.30 -31.35
N ASN A 378 6.29 3.89 -31.23
CA ASN A 378 7.42 4.79 -30.93
C ASN A 378 7.65 5.89 -31.99
N SER A 379 6.99 5.85 -33.16
CA SER A 379 7.02 6.91 -34.17
C SER A 379 6.00 8.04 -33.95
N LYS A 380 5.04 7.88 -33.02
CA LYS A 380 3.94 8.84 -32.77
C LYS A 380 3.89 9.41 -31.35
N GLU A 381 4.60 8.84 -30.37
CA GLU A 381 4.53 9.29 -28.97
C GLU A 381 5.87 9.87 -28.51
N ARG A 382 6.02 11.20 -28.61
CA ARG A 382 7.08 11.93 -27.90
C ARG A 382 6.59 12.99 -26.92
N ASP A 383 5.27 13.19 -26.78
CA ASP A 383 4.71 14.11 -25.78
C ASP A 383 3.44 13.53 -25.17
N SER A 384 3.57 12.86 -24.02
CA SER A 384 2.47 12.72 -23.07
C SER A 384 3.01 12.93 -21.65
N ASN A 385 2.64 14.09 -21.08
CA ASN A 385 2.91 14.41 -19.68
C ASN A 385 2.09 13.45 -18.81
N VAL A 386 2.77 12.45 -18.25
CA VAL A 386 2.18 11.54 -17.26
C VAL A 386 2.08 12.28 -15.92
N GLN A 387 0.86 12.68 -15.54
CA GLN A 387 0.55 13.16 -14.20
C GLN A 387 0.38 11.98 -13.23
N ASP A 388 1.49 11.37 -12.85
CA ASP A 388 1.52 10.37 -11.77
C ASP A 388 1.67 11.05 -10.41
N ASP A 389 0.57 11.54 -9.83
CA ASP A 389 0.59 12.00 -8.44
C ASP A 389 0.53 10.76 -7.53
N PHE A 390 1.67 10.08 -7.35
CA PHE A 390 1.83 9.02 -6.36
C PHE A 390 1.68 9.68 -4.99
N MET A 391 0.46 9.75 -4.50
CA MET A 391 0.20 10.15 -3.12
C MET A 391 1.02 9.23 -2.23
N LEU A 392 1.93 9.82 -1.47
CA LEU A 392 2.55 9.25 -0.29
C LEU A 392 1.42 9.03 0.72
N THR A 393 0.54 8.06 0.47
CA THR A 393 -0.24 7.49 1.56
C THR A 393 0.80 6.94 2.51
N GLU A 394 0.85 7.51 3.71
CA GLU A 394 1.62 7.04 4.86
C GLU A 394 1.14 5.65 5.28
N ASP A 395 1.19 4.71 4.35
CA ASP A 395 1.03 3.30 4.63
C ASP A 395 2.22 2.97 5.53
N ASN A 396 1.94 2.78 6.82
CA ASN A 396 2.84 2.26 7.85
C ASN A 396 3.72 1.10 7.33
N SER A 397 3.26 0.38 6.29
CA SER A 397 4.01 -0.66 5.58
C SER A 397 5.33 -0.19 4.95
N ILE A 398 5.39 1.00 4.35
CA ILE A 398 6.63 1.51 3.73
C ILE A 398 7.66 1.77 4.84
N TRP A 399 7.24 2.42 5.93
CA TRP A 399 8.10 2.75 7.05
C TRP A 399 8.59 1.53 7.84
N GLN A 400 7.72 0.54 8.04
CA GLN A 400 8.13 -0.76 8.59
C GLN A 400 9.25 -1.40 7.75
N LYS A 401 9.14 -1.35 6.41
CA LYS A 401 10.16 -1.91 5.51
C LYS A 401 11.47 -1.11 5.50
N VAL A 402 11.38 0.22 5.57
CA VAL A 402 12.58 1.09 5.69
C VAL A 402 13.36 0.72 6.95
N GLU A 403 12.67 0.50 8.07
CA GLU A 403 13.26 0.12 9.35
C GLU A 403 13.89 -1.29 9.30
N GLU A 404 13.22 -2.26 8.66
CA GLU A 404 13.77 -3.61 8.42
C GLU A 404 15.03 -3.58 7.55
N LEU A 405 15.03 -2.80 6.46
CA LEU A 405 16.13 -2.74 5.49
C LEU A 405 17.34 -1.96 6.00
N SER A 406 17.14 -0.92 6.81
CA SER A 406 18.24 -0.16 7.40
C SER A 406 19.11 -1.01 8.33
N ARG A 407 18.55 -2.07 8.95
CA ARG A 407 19.33 -3.02 9.76
C ARG A 407 20.42 -3.73 8.97
N LEU A 408 20.19 -4.04 7.68
CA LEU A 408 21.18 -4.70 6.81
C LEU A 408 22.38 -3.80 6.50
N GLU A 409 22.20 -2.48 6.48
CA GLU A 409 23.27 -1.52 6.17
C GLU A 409 24.26 -1.34 7.33
N ASN A 410 23.79 -1.42 8.57
CA ASN A 410 24.67 -1.45 9.77
C ASN A 410 25.56 -2.72 9.81
N GLU A 411 25.24 -3.75 9.04
CA GLU A 411 26.05 -4.96 8.89
C GLU A 411 27.17 -4.78 7.84
N ILE A 412 26.89 -4.11 6.70
CA ILE A 412 27.86 -3.95 5.59
C ILE A 412 29.00 -2.97 5.94
N GLY A 413 28.74 -1.97 6.78
CA GLY A 413 29.75 -0.99 7.21
C GLY A 413 30.95 -1.57 7.99
N LEU A 414 30.90 -2.83 8.41
CA LEU A 414 31.94 -3.49 9.19
C LEU A 414 32.57 -4.72 8.49
N GLU A 415 32.04 -5.19 7.36
CA GLU A 415 32.53 -6.38 6.63
C GLU A 415 33.04 -6.08 5.21
N GLY A 416 33.54 -4.86 4.97
CA GLY A 416 34.41 -4.59 3.83
C GLY A 416 35.85 -5.01 4.10
N SER A 417 36.13 -6.32 4.11
CA SER A 417 37.47 -6.88 3.87
C SER A 417 37.42 -8.36 3.54
N SER A 418 37.75 -8.66 2.29
CA SER A 418 38.15 -9.96 1.77
C SER A 418 39.05 -10.73 2.76
N LYS A 419 38.67 -11.98 3.07
CA LYS A 419 39.57 -13.00 3.61
C LYS A 419 39.46 -14.25 2.74
N ALA A 420 40.33 -14.31 1.75
CA ALA A 420 40.75 -15.57 1.15
C ALA A 420 41.53 -16.36 2.21
N THR A 421 40.86 -17.25 2.94
CA THR A 421 41.53 -18.24 3.79
C THR A 421 41.84 -19.48 2.97
N SER A 422 43.10 -19.59 2.56
CA SER A 422 43.72 -20.81 2.06
C SER A 422 43.60 -21.93 3.10
N ARG A 423 42.84 -22.99 2.80
CA ARG A 423 42.82 -24.24 3.58
C ARG A 423 43.45 -25.36 2.76
N LYS A 424 44.63 -25.79 3.22
CA LYS A 424 45.35 -26.99 2.77
C LYS A 424 44.45 -28.23 2.93
N LYS A 425 44.27 -28.99 1.84
CA LYS A 425 43.65 -30.31 1.82
C LYS A 425 44.64 -31.36 2.36
N THR A 426 44.24 -32.11 3.37
CA THR A 426 44.88 -33.37 3.79
C THR A 426 44.09 -34.53 3.18
N LYS A 427 44.80 -35.50 2.60
CA LYS A 427 44.29 -36.71 1.94
C LYS A 427 43.72 -37.73 2.94
N ASN A 428 42.64 -38.42 2.55
CA ASN A 428 42.31 -39.86 2.66
C ASN A 428 40.83 -40.03 2.20
N GLN A 429 40.51 -40.59 1.01
CA GLN A 429 40.27 -42.02 0.66
C GLN A 429 39.16 -42.69 1.53
N LEU A 430 38.06 -43.32 1.05
CA LEU A 430 37.63 -43.91 -0.23
C LEU A 430 36.07 -43.92 -0.43
N GLU A 431 35.62 -43.67 -1.68
CA GLU A 431 34.55 -44.23 -2.57
C GLU A 431 33.12 -44.67 -2.12
N PRO A 432 32.11 -44.77 -3.03
CA PRO A 432 31.55 -43.75 -3.96
C PRO A 432 29.99 -43.70 -3.91
N PRO A 433 29.31 -42.73 -4.55
CA PRO A 433 28.26 -43.17 -5.48
C PRO A 433 28.10 -42.32 -6.75
N ALA A 434 27.68 -43.05 -7.79
CA ALA A 434 26.85 -42.67 -8.94
C ALA A 434 27.35 -41.55 -9.88
N GLU A 435 27.57 -42.01 -11.11
CA GLU A 435 27.92 -41.31 -12.35
C GLU A 435 27.37 -39.88 -12.51
N LEU A 436 28.30 -38.99 -12.84
CA LEU A 436 28.10 -37.61 -13.26
C LEU A 436 27.34 -37.54 -14.60
N LEU A 437 26.20 -36.85 -14.60
CA LEU A 437 25.70 -36.18 -15.80
C LEU A 437 26.53 -34.89 -16.02
N PRO A 438 26.83 -34.49 -17.26
CA PRO A 438 27.71 -33.37 -17.54
C PRO A 438 27.10 -32.03 -17.12
N GLU A 439 27.92 -31.16 -16.51
CA GLU A 439 27.63 -29.75 -16.33
C GLU A 439 27.42 -29.10 -17.70
N PHE A 440 26.16 -28.83 -18.07
CA PHE A 440 25.83 -28.00 -19.23
C PHE A 440 25.81 -26.52 -18.83
N ASP A 441 26.62 -25.75 -19.55
CA ASP A 441 26.76 -24.30 -19.46
C ASP A 441 25.41 -23.61 -19.72
N ASN A 442 24.95 -22.84 -18.72
CA ASN A 442 23.55 -22.45 -18.54
C ASN A 442 23.34 -20.94 -18.80
N SER A 443 23.99 -20.36 -19.81
CA SER A 443 23.82 -18.94 -20.12
C SER A 443 22.57 -18.71 -20.99
N ALA A 444 21.48 -18.23 -20.38
CA ALA A 444 20.31 -17.74 -21.10
C ALA A 444 20.67 -16.50 -21.97
N PRO A 445 20.06 -16.33 -23.16
CA PRO A 445 20.15 -15.07 -23.89
C PRO A 445 19.49 -13.95 -23.06
N HIS A 446 20.07 -12.76 -23.11
CA HIS A 446 19.92 -11.65 -22.16
C HIS A 446 18.47 -11.15 -21.95
N HIS A 447 17.69 -11.84 -21.12
CA HIS A 447 16.39 -11.37 -20.66
C HIS A 447 16.46 -10.89 -19.20
N HIS A 448 16.02 -9.64 -18.97
CA HIS A 448 16.09 -8.99 -17.67
C HIS A 448 14.84 -9.32 -16.86
N GLY A 449 14.98 -9.97 -15.70
CA GLY A 449 13.84 -10.31 -14.83
C GLY A 449 14.19 -11.22 -13.64
N ASN A 450 13.20 -11.54 -12.80
CA ASN A 450 13.37 -12.40 -11.62
C ASN A 450 13.36 -13.91 -12.01
N GLY A 451 14.47 -14.40 -12.56
CA GLY A 451 14.61 -15.76 -13.06
C GLY A 451 15.91 -15.93 -13.85
N PRO A 452 16.13 -17.05 -14.57
CA PRO A 452 15.16 -18.12 -14.86
C PRO A 452 14.98 -19.13 -13.70
N CYS A 453 13.74 -19.56 -13.45
CA CYS A 453 13.45 -20.66 -12.53
C CYS A 453 13.58 -22.00 -13.28
N GLY A 454 14.76 -22.62 -13.23
CA GLY A 454 15.07 -23.84 -13.99
C GLY A 454 14.20 -25.07 -13.65
N ASP A 455 13.57 -25.06 -12.46
CA ASP A 455 12.68 -26.12 -11.97
C ASP A 455 11.27 -26.11 -12.58
N VAL A 456 10.89 -25.03 -13.28
CA VAL A 456 9.66 -24.96 -14.06
C VAL A 456 9.98 -25.43 -15.49
N ASN A 457 9.66 -26.70 -15.76
CA ASN A 457 9.93 -27.33 -17.05
C ASN A 457 8.78 -27.13 -18.04
N VAL A 458 8.74 -25.97 -18.70
CA VAL A 458 7.85 -25.70 -19.83
C VAL A 458 8.66 -25.85 -21.13
N SER A 459 8.20 -26.70 -22.05
CA SER A 459 8.92 -26.98 -23.31
C SER A 459 9.22 -25.70 -24.10
N GLY A 460 10.49 -25.45 -24.40
CA GLY A 460 10.94 -24.30 -25.19
C GLY A 460 10.98 -22.93 -24.46
N CYS A 461 10.44 -22.81 -23.24
CA CYS A 461 10.32 -21.53 -22.54
C CYS A 461 11.04 -21.51 -21.17
N TRP A 462 11.58 -20.34 -20.82
CA TRP A 462 12.06 -20.00 -19.49
C TRP A 462 10.94 -19.33 -18.69
N PHE A 463 10.83 -19.65 -17.40
CA PHE A 463 9.86 -19.01 -16.49
C PHE A 463 10.55 -17.95 -15.62
N TYR A 464 9.98 -16.74 -15.63
CA TYR A 464 10.42 -15.62 -14.79
C TYR A 464 9.27 -15.20 -13.87
N ARG A 465 9.57 -14.94 -12.59
CA ARG A 465 8.57 -14.53 -11.60
C ARG A 465 8.20 -13.06 -11.76
N LEU A 466 6.93 -12.73 -11.49
CA LEU A 466 6.54 -11.33 -11.37
C LEU A 466 7.18 -10.67 -10.14
N PRO A 467 7.56 -9.38 -10.22
CA PRO A 467 8.16 -8.66 -9.10
C PRO A 467 7.13 -8.46 -7.98
N HIS A 468 7.50 -8.84 -6.76
CA HIS A 468 6.66 -8.63 -5.57
C HIS A 468 7.13 -7.43 -4.75
N LYS A 469 6.19 -6.61 -4.26
CA LYS A 469 6.49 -5.44 -3.40
C LYS A 469 7.27 -5.76 -2.14
N ASP A 470 7.17 -7.01 -1.68
CA ASP A 470 7.74 -7.51 -0.42
C ASP A 470 9.13 -8.15 -0.59
N GLY A 471 9.65 -8.24 -1.82
CA GLY A 471 10.94 -8.85 -2.12
C GLY A 471 10.84 -9.94 -3.20
N TYR A 472 11.96 -10.22 -3.87
CA TYR A 472 12.05 -11.14 -5.01
C TYR A 472 11.75 -12.61 -4.67
N THR A 473 11.78 -12.99 -3.38
CA THR A 473 11.48 -14.35 -2.93
C THR A 473 10.00 -14.59 -2.71
N ASN A 474 9.18 -13.53 -2.66
CA ASN A 474 7.76 -13.65 -2.37
C ASN A 474 6.96 -13.86 -3.66
N ASN A 475 6.01 -14.79 -3.61
CA ASN A 475 5.19 -15.14 -4.76
C ASN A 475 4.05 -14.14 -4.94
N VAL A 476 3.78 -13.77 -6.19
CA VAL A 476 2.63 -12.96 -6.55
C VAL A 476 1.37 -13.82 -6.58
N GLY A 477 0.37 -13.46 -5.76
CA GLY A 477 -0.90 -14.18 -5.67
C GLY A 477 -1.90 -13.83 -6.76
N SER A 478 -2.00 -12.55 -7.15
CA SER A 478 -2.90 -12.08 -8.21
C SER A 478 -2.27 -10.92 -9.00
N PRO A 479 -2.31 -10.96 -10.35
CA PRO A 479 -1.84 -9.85 -11.19
C PRO A 479 -2.80 -8.64 -11.19
N PHE A 480 -3.98 -8.75 -10.58
CA PHE A 480 -4.94 -7.64 -10.43
C PHE A 480 -4.81 -6.92 -9.08
N ALA A 481 -3.75 -7.21 -8.32
CA ALA A 481 -3.50 -6.55 -7.05
C ALA A 481 -3.18 -5.05 -7.24
N LYS A 482 -3.44 -4.24 -6.20
CA LYS A 482 -3.21 -2.78 -6.20
C LYS A 482 -1.80 -2.41 -6.68
N ASP A 483 -0.81 -3.24 -6.34
CA ASP A 483 0.60 -3.00 -6.65
C ASP A 483 0.93 -3.06 -8.16
N PHE A 484 0.08 -3.71 -8.97
CA PHE A 484 0.25 -3.82 -10.42
C PHE A 484 -0.54 -2.80 -11.22
N LEU A 485 -1.40 -1.98 -10.58
CA LEU A 485 -2.15 -0.93 -11.28
C LEU A 485 -1.23 0.05 -12.04
N PRO A 486 -0.09 0.51 -11.49
CA PRO A 486 0.84 1.36 -12.24
C PRO A 486 1.47 0.64 -13.43
N LYS A 487 1.69 -0.68 -13.31
CA LYS A 487 2.20 -1.52 -14.39
C LYS A 487 1.20 -1.72 -15.51
N MET A 488 -0.09 -1.51 -15.23
CA MET A 488 -1.12 -1.46 -16.26
C MET A 488 -1.14 -0.10 -16.97
N GLU A 489 -0.81 0.98 -16.26
CA GLU A 489 -0.74 2.35 -16.82
C GLU A 489 0.50 2.54 -17.70
N ASP A 490 1.66 2.03 -17.29
CA ASP A 490 2.91 2.13 -18.06
C ASP A 490 2.97 1.15 -19.26
N GLY A 491 1.94 0.33 -19.46
CA GLY A 491 1.83 -0.64 -20.53
C GLY A 491 2.68 -1.91 -20.35
N THR A 492 3.33 -2.10 -19.20
CA THR A 492 4.07 -3.33 -18.89
C THR A 492 3.14 -4.53 -18.79
N LEU A 493 2.00 -4.37 -18.11
CA LEU A 493 0.97 -5.38 -17.92
C LEU A 493 -0.28 -5.02 -18.74
N GLN A 494 -0.51 -5.72 -19.84
CA GLN A 494 -1.64 -5.43 -20.74
C GLN A 494 -2.29 -6.70 -21.28
N ALA A 495 -3.54 -6.60 -21.71
CA ALA A 495 -4.19 -7.66 -22.48
C ALA A 495 -3.62 -7.71 -23.90
N SER A 496 -3.48 -8.92 -24.47
CA SER A 496 -2.98 -9.11 -25.84
C SER A 496 -3.83 -8.37 -26.88
N THR A 497 -3.17 -7.86 -27.93
CA THR A 497 -3.77 -7.14 -29.07
C THR A 497 -4.85 -7.99 -29.75
N GLY A 498 -6.12 -7.71 -29.48
CA GLY A 498 -7.27 -8.38 -30.11
C GLY A 498 -8.53 -8.48 -29.24
N GLY A 499 -8.44 -8.28 -27.92
CA GLY A 499 -9.58 -8.43 -27.01
C GLY A 499 -10.07 -7.10 -26.41
N ASN A 500 -10.94 -6.36 -27.10
CA ASN A 500 -11.58 -5.14 -26.56
C ASN A 500 -12.21 -5.39 -25.18
N SER A 501 -12.81 -6.58 -24.98
CA SER A 501 -13.42 -6.99 -23.72
C SER A 501 -12.41 -7.17 -22.57
N ALA A 502 -11.19 -7.63 -22.86
CA ALA A 502 -10.15 -7.86 -21.85
C ALA A 502 -9.51 -6.54 -21.41
N THR A 503 -9.19 -5.66 -22.36
CA THR A 503 -8.71 -4.30 -22.07
C THR A 503 -9.74 -3.52 -21.26
N ARG A 504 -11.02 -3.59 -21.67
CA ARG A 504 -12.11 -2.95 -20.92
C ARG A 504 -12.26 -3.50 -19.51
N ALA A 505 -12.16 -4.82 -19.31
CA ALA A 505 -12.20 -5.41 -17.97
C ALA A 505 -11.03 -4.97 -17.07
N LEU A 506 -9.84 -4.76 -17.64
CA LEU A 506 -8.70 -4.18 -16.92
C LEU A 506 -8.96 -2.72 -16.50
N GLU A 507 -9.47 -1.90 -17.41
CA GLU A 507 -9.87 -0.52 -17.14
C GLU A 507 -10.94 -0.45 -16.03
N ILE A 508 -11.95 -1.30 -16.10
CA ILE A 508 -12.99 -1.36 -15.07
C ILE A 508 -12.39 -1.75 -13.71
N ASN A 509 -11.51 -2.77 -13.67
CA ASN A 509 -10.85 -3.16 -12.42
C ASN A 509 -10.06 -1.99 -11.81
N LYS A 510 -9.42 -1.17 -12.66
CA LYS A 510 -8.75 0.06 -12.23
C LYS A 510 -9.74 1.04 -11.59
N MET A 511 -10.87 1.30 -12.25
CA MET A 511 -11.93 2.21 -11.80
C MET A 511 -12.55 1.83 -10.46
N ILE A 512 -12.85 0.54 -10.26
CA ILE A 512 -13.52 0.05 -9.04
C ILE A 512 -12.57 -0.19 -7.86
N SER A 513 -11.25 -0.26 -8.10
CA SER A 513 -10.27 -0.67 -7.08
C SER A 513 -10.22 0.27 -5.87
N PHE A 514 -10.43 1.57 -6.08
CA PHE A 514 -10.49 2.54 -4.99
C PHE A 514 -11.76 2.36 -4.16
N TRP A 515 -12.94 2.42 -4.79
CA TRP A 515 -14.23 2.30 -4.10
C TRP A 515 -14.37 0.97 -3.33
N ARG A 516 -13.91 -0.14 -3.91
CA ARG A 516 -13.93 -1.46 -3.23
C ARG A 516 -13.27 -1.41 -1.85
N ASN A 517 -12.18 -0.66 -1.71
CA ASN A 517 -11.41 -0.56 -0.47
C ASN A 517 -11.87 0.59 0.44
N ALA A 518 -12.45 1.65 -0.12
CA ALA A 518 -12.80 2.86 0.59
C ALA A 518 -14.27 2.92 1.03
N HIS A 519 -15.22 2.35 0.27
CA HIS A 519 -16.66 2.57 0.46
C HIS A 519 -17.11 2.30 1.90
N LYS A 520 -16.70 1.19 2.53
CA LYS A 520 -17.09 0.88 3.91
C LYS A 520 -16.71 2.00 4.89
N ARG A 521 -15.53 2.61 4.73
CA ARG A 521 -15.06 3.69 5.60
C ARG A 521 -15.81 5.00 5.32
N ILE A 522 -16.10 5.27 4.05
CA ILE A 522 -16.84 6.46 3.61
C ILE A 522 -18.32 6.38 4.04
N SER A 523 -19.01 5.27 3.76
CA SER A 523 -20.41 5.06 4.13
C SER A 523 -20.63 4.98 5.65
N SER A 524 -19.61 4.59 6.42
CA SER A 524 -19.68 4.54 7.89
C SER A 524 -19.50 5.89 8.59
N GLN A 525 -19.27 6.98 7.84
CA GLN A 525 -19.10 8.30 8.42
C GLN A 525 -20.36 8.75 9.16
N LYS A 526 -20.18 9.32 10.35
CA LYS A 526 -21.30 9.82 11.16
C LYS A 526 -21.71 11.21 10.67
N VAL A 527 -22.78 11.24 9.89
CA VAL A 527 -23.43 12.49 9.44
C VAL A 527 -24.48 12.91 10.45
N VAL A 528 -24.49 14.19 10.81
CA VAL A 528 -25.53 14.82 11.63
C VAL A 528 -26.23 15.88 10.80
N TRP A 529 -27.55 15.75 10.67
CA TRP A 529 -28.39 16.70 9.94
C TRP A 529 -28.98 17.74 10.91
N LEU A 530 -28.92 19.00 10.52
CA LEU A 530 -29.42 20.13 11.30
C LEU A 530 -30.84 20.49 10.84
N LYS A 531 -31.71 20.80 11.81
CA LYS A 531 -33.05 21.33 11.53
C LYS A 531 -32.96 22.82 11.20
N LYS A 532 -33.96 23.35 10.49
CA LYS A 532 -34.05 24.78 10.14
C LYS A 532 -33.85 25.74 11.33
N GLY A 533 -34.39 25.39 12.51
CA GLY A 533 -34.25 26.19 13.72
C GLY A 533 -32.86 26.16 14.37
N GLU A 534 -32.03 25.18 14.01
CA GLU A 534 -30.65 25.02 14.50
C GLU A 534 -29.64 25.70 13.57
N LEU A 535 -30.04 26.00 12.33
CA LEU A 535 -29.18 26.68 11.36
C LEU A 535 -29.00 28.16 11.71
N PRO A 536 -27.80 28.72 11.51
CA PRO A 536 -27.58 30.15 11.68
C PRO A 536 -28.49 30.97 10.77
N ARG A 537 -29.01 32.11 11.30
CA ARG A 537 -29.90 33.01 10.54
C ARG A 537 -29.31 33.45 9.21
N ILE A 538 -27.99 33.59 9.13
CA ILE A 538 -27.30 33.99 7.92
C ILE A 538 -27.43 32.97 6.80
N VAL A 539 -27.45 31.67 7.13
CA VAL A 539 -27.66 30.60 6.16
C VAL A 539 -29.11 30.67 5.71
N THR A 540 -30.07 30.67 6.64
CA THR A 540 -31.51 30.65 6.32
C THR A 540 -32.04 31.89 5.58
N ARG A 541 -31.31 33.01 5.64
CA ARG A 541 -31.66 34.26 4.94
C ARG A 541 -30.93 34.42 3.62
N ASN A 542 -29.96 33.54 3.32
CA ASN A 542 -29.20 33.63 2.09
C ASN A 542 -30.10 33.29 0.89
N PRO A 543 -30.00 34.00 -0.24
CA PRO A 543 -30.76 33.66 -1.45
C PRO A 543 -30.54 32.23 -1.95
N ASP A 544 -29.34 31.67 -1.73
CA ASP A 544 -28.98 30.32 -2.17
C ASP A 544 -29.46 29.22 -1.19
N PHE A 545 -30.20 29.58 -0.13
CA PHE A 545 -30.74 28.62 0.84
C PHE A 545 -32.02 27.96 0.32
N ASP A 546 -32.03 26.65 0.33
CA ASP A 546 -33.16 25.83 -0.09
C ASP A 546 -33.71 25.06 1.12
N GLU A 547 -34.99 25.29 1.45
CA GLU A 547 -35.64 24.67 2.60
C GLU A 547 -35.91 23.17 2.41
N GLU A 548 -35.97 22.70 1.16
CA GLU A 548 -36.12 21.27 0.87
C GLU A 548 -34.81 20.50 1.08
N GLN A 549 -33.67 21.20 1.03
CA GLN A 549 -32.36 20.57 1.17
C GLN A 549 -31.99 20.31 2.61
N LYS A 550 -31.33 19.17 2.82
CA LYS A 550 -30.70 18.85 4.11
C LYS A 550 -29.35 19.54 4.20
N TYR A 551 -29.11 20.19 5.34
CA TYR A 551 -27.80 20.72 5.71
C TYR A 551 -27.31 20.01 6.97
N GLY A 552 -26.05 19.64 6.99
CA GLY A 552 -25.48 18.85 8.07
C GLY A 552 -23.98 18.98 8.16
N ALA A 553 -23.40 18.13 8.99
CA ALA A 553 -21.96 18.03 9.13
C ALA A 553 -21.54 16.60 9.43
N ILE A 554 -20.34 16.27 8.97
CA ILE A 554 -19.60 15.09 9.39
C ILE A 554 -18.68 15.53 10.53
N LEU A 555 -18.62 14.69 11.56
CA LEU A 555 -17.68 14.86 12.67
C LEU A 555 -16.61 13.77 12.56
N PRO A 556 -15.46 14.07 11.95
CA PRO A 556 -14.35 13.13 11.87
C PRO A 556 -13.86 12.74 13.26
N GLN A 557 -13.61 11.44 13.48
CA GLN A 557 -13.02 10.94 14.72
C GLN A 557 -11.49 11.07 14.67
N VAL A 558 -11.01 12.32 14.61
CA VAL A 558 -9.58 12.61 14.56
C VAL A 558 -8.95 12.34 15.92
N VAL A 559 -7.93 11.50 15.93
CA VAL A 559 -7.02 11.34 17.06
C VAL A 559 -5.90 12.36 16.90
N SER A 560 -5.86 13.40 17.73
CA SER A 560 -4.95 14.55 17.54
C SER A 560 -3.46 14.15 17.48
N ALA A 561 -3.04 13.11 18.21
CA ALA A 561 -1.71 12.50 18.11
C ALA A 561 -1.80 10.98 18.03
N GLY A 562 -2.17 10.44 16.86
CA GLY A 562 -2.30 8.99 16.66
C GLY A 562 -1.00 8.25 16.33
N THR A 563 0.06 8.98 15.97
CA THR A 563 1.39 8.41 15.68
C THR A 563 2.45 8.88 16.67
N ILE A 564 3.60 8.19 16.71
CA ILE A 564 4.76 8.60 17.52
C ILE A 564 5.31 9.99 17.15
N THR A 565 5.04 10.45 15.91
CA THR A 565 5.45 11.77 15.43
C THR A 565 4.48 12.87 15.85
N ARG A 566 3.40 12.49 16.55
CA ARG A 566 2.28 13.34 16.98
C ARG A 566 1.37 13.79 15.83
N ARG A 567 1.42 13.12 14.68
CA ARG A 567 0.47 13.39 13.59
C ARG A 567 -0.93 12.96 13.98
N ALA A 568 -1.91 13.72 13.51
CA ALA A 568 -3.30 13.32 13.60
C ALA A 568 -3.55 12.06 12.76
N VAL A 569 -4.46 11.21 13.22
CA VAL A 569 -4.87 10.01 12.49
C VAL A 569 -6.39 9.97 12.40
N GLU A 570 -6.88 9.83 11.16
CA GLU A 570 -8.27 9.50 10.86
C GLU A 570 -8.27 8.67 9.55
N PRO A 571 -8.93 7.48 9.51
CA PRO A 571 -8.77 6.53 8.40
C PRO A 571 -9.42 6.87 7.06
N THR A 572 -10.16 7.98 6.96
CA THR A 572 -10.97 8.34 5.79
C THR A 572 -10.48 9.65 5.20
N TRP A 573 -10.66 10.74 5.94
CA TRP A 573 -10.39 12.13 5.58
C TRP A 573 -8.90 12.46 5.55
N LEU A 574 -8.11 12.01 6.53
CA LEU A 574 -6.65 12.24 6.50
C LEU A 574 -5.91 11.35 5.49
N THR A 575 -6.63 10.42 4.85
CA THR A 575 -6.12 9.58 3.75
C THR A 575 -6.88 9.83 2.44
N ALA A 576 -7.69 10.90 2.39
CA ALA A 576 -8.55 11.18 1.25
C ALA A 576 -7.70 11.49 0.02
N SER A 577 -7.90 10.71 -1.05
CA SER A 577 -7.25 10.97 -2.33
C SER A 577 -7.88 12.16 -3.04
N ASN A 578 -7.12 12.79 -3.92
CA ASN A 578 -7.66 13.76 -4.88
C ASN A 578 -8.50 13.05 -5.95
N ALA A 579 -9.41 13.80 -6.59
CA ALA A 579 -10.25 13.30 -7.66
C ALA A 579 -9.41 12.82 -8.85
N ARG A 580 -9.77 11.65 -9.39
CA ARG A 580 -9.17 11.11 -10.61
C ARG A 580 -10.25 10.60 -11.55
N THR A 581 -10.07 10.88 -12.83
CA THR A 581 -11.01 10.52 -13.90
C THR A 581 -11.19 9.02 -14.08
N ASP A 582 -10.25 8.23 -13.57
CA ASP A 582 -10.20 6.79 -13.70
C ASP A 582 -10.54 6.05 -12.40
N ARG A 583 -11.11 6.73 -11.38
CA ARG A 583 -11.43 6.12 -10.07
C ARG A 583 -12.79 6.59 -9.55
N ILE A 584 -13.67 5.63 -9.31
CA ILE A 584 -15.01 5.86 -8.75
C ILE A 584 -14.90 6.43 -7.33
N GLY A 585 -15.68 7.46 -7.02
CA GLY A 585 -15.77 8.05 -5.69
C GLY A 585 -14.50 8.77 -5.22
N SER A 586 -13.53 9.01 -6.11
CA SER A 586 -12.30 9.73 -5.76
C SER A 586 -12.52 11.24 -5.54
N GLU A 587 -13.69 11.76 -5.94
CA GLU A 587 -14.18 13.12 -5.71
C GLU A 587 -14.64 13.40 -4.26
N LEU A 588 -14.38 12.47 -3.33
CA LEU A 588 -14.79 12.53 -1.92
C LEU A 588 -14.55 13.89 -1.26
N LYS A 589 -13.37 14.50 -1.47
CA LYS A 589 -13.05 15.81 -0.87
C LYS A 589 -14.08 16.88 -1.28
N ALA A 590 -14.49 16.90 -2.55
CA ALA A 590 -15.40 17.90 -3.10
C ALA A 590 -16.83 17.79 -2.57
N MET A 591 -17.16 16.67 -1.90
CA MET A 591 -18.46 16.50 -1.23
C MET A 591 -18.54 17.23 0.12
N VAL A 592 -17.40 17.67 0.66
CA VAL A 592 -17.38 18.65 1.74
C VAL A 592 -17.70 20.01 1.13
N GLN A 593 -18.93 20.46 1.35
CA GLN A 593 -19.50 21.65 0.73
C GLN A 593 -19.99 22.60 1.81
N THR A 594 -19.69 23.88 1.65
CA THR A 594 -20.05 24.89 2.65
C THR A 594 -21.55 25.21 2.58
N PRO A 595 -22.18 25.51 3.73
CA PRO A 595 -23.53 26.05 3.71
C PRO A 595 -23.57 27.43 3.04
N PRO A 596 -24.74 27.85 2.50
CA PRO A 596 -24.92 29.20 1.95
C PRO A 596 -24.45 30.29 2.91
N GLY A 597 -23.67 31.24 2.41
CA GLY A 597 -23.09 32.34 3.21
C GLY A 597 -21.74 32.05 3.86
N TYR A 598 -21.13 30.89 3.56
CA TYR A 598 -19.78 30.52 4.00
C TYR A 598 -18.91 30.07 2.82
N HIS A 599 -17.59 30.13 3.01
CA HIS A 599 -16.56 29.63 2.09
C HIS A 599 -15.50 28.86 2.87
N MET A 600 -14.87 27.88 2.22
CA MET A 600 -13.63 27.28 2.68
C MET A 600 -12.48 28.19 2.29
N VAL A 601 -11.64 28.53 3.27
CA VAL A 601 -10.37 29.22 3.06
C VAL A 601 -9.26 28.29 3.49
N GLY A 602 -8.26 28.08 2.64
CA GLY A 602 -7.11 27.27 3.03
C GLY A 602 -6.00 27.25 2.01
N ALA A 603 -4.88 26.66 2.38
CA ALA A 603 -3.70 26.59 1.53
C ALA A 603 -2.94 25.30 1.79
N ASP A 604 -2.16 24.88 0.79
CA ASP A 604 -1.15 23.83 0.89
C ASP A 604 0.21 24.47 1.23
N VAL A 605 0.92 23.94 2.22
CA VAL A 605 2.25 24.43 2.58
C VAL A 605 3.28 23.78 1.66
N ASP A 606 3.72 24.52 0.64
CA ASP A 606 4.72 24.05 -0.32
C ASP A 606 5.99 23.50 0.37
N SER A 607 6.26 22.21 0.14
CA SER A 607 7.49 21.53 0.56
C SER A 607 7.84 21.72 2.04
N GLN A 608 6.83 21.74 2.93
CA GLN A 608 6.97 22.03 4.36
C GLN A 608 8.16 21.29 5.01
N GLU A 609 8.19 19.97 4.89
CA GLU A 609 9.22 19.15 5.52
C GLU A 609 10.61 19.31 4.89
N LEU A 610 10.67 19.50 3.56
CA LEU A 610 11.93 19.75 2.87
C LEU A 610 12.54 21.07 3.34
N TRP A 611 11.72 22.11 3.50
CA TRP A 611 12.16 23.38 4.04
C TRP A 611 12.64 23.24 5.49
N ILE A 612 11.92 22.53 6.35
CA ILE A 612 12.33 22.25 7.74
C ILE A 612 13.67 21.48 7.77
N ALA A 613 13.84 20.48 6.91
CA ALA A 613 15.10 19.74 6.82
C ALA A 613 16.25 20.65 6.31
N ALA A 614 15.96 21.56 5.37
CA ALA A 614 16.96 22.46 4.80
C ALA A 614 17.44 23.47 5.83
N ILE A 615 16.52 24.18 6.48
CA ILE A 615 16.83 25.21 7.48
C ILE A 615 17.59 24.60 8.68
N LEU A 616 17.33 23.34 9.03
CA LEU A 616 18.10 22.61 10.05
C LEU A 616 19.56 22.39 9.66
N GLY A 617 19.80 21.97 8.41
CA GLY A 617 21.15 21.82 7.89
C GLY A 617 21.90 23.15 7.80
N GLU A 618 21.21 24.21 7.39
CA GLU A 618 21.77 25.55 7.20
C GLU A 618 22.10 26.25 8.52
N ALA A 619 21.22 26.11 9.51
CA ALA A 619 21.47 26.57 10.87
C ALA A 619 22.70 25.91 11.50
N HIS A 620 22.93 24.63 11.22
CA HIS A 620 24.12 23.90 11.69
C HIS A 620 25.39 24.33 10.97
N PHE A 621 25.31 24.64 9.67
CA PHE A 621 26.49 24.89 8.84
C PHE A 621 27.02 26.32 8.99
N ALA A 622 26.23 27.33 8.62
CA ALA A 622 26.67 28.73 8.60
C ALA A 622 25.68 29.70 9.26
N GLY A 623 24.46 29.24 9.60
CA GLY A 623 23.42 30.10 10.16
C GLY A 623 22.86 31.12 9.16
N ILE A 624 22.90 30.82 7.86
CA ILE A 624 22.43 31.68 6.77
C ILE A 624 21.56 30.86 5.82
N HIS A 625 20.40 31.40 5.43
CA HIS A 625 19.52 30.75 4.47
C HIS A 625 20.18 30.56 3.10
N GLY A 626 19.95 29.42 2.47
CA GLY A 626 20.48 29.10 1.14
C GLY A 626 21.99 28.86 1.07
N CYS A 627 22.68 28.73 2.22
CA CYS A 627 24.13 28.47 2.25
C CYS A 627 24.51 27.04 1.83
N THR A 628 23.54 26.13 1.79
CA THR A 628 23.75 24.74 1.33
C THR A 628 23.15 24.51 -0.06
N ALA A 629 23.71 23.57 -0.82
CA ALA A 629 23.13 23.19 -2.11
C ALA A 629 21.66 22.74 -1.98
N PHE A 630 21.34 22.02 -0.89
CA PHE A 630 19.98 21.58 -0.58
C PHE A 630 19.02 22.73 -0.29
N GLY A 631 19.41 23.69 0.56
CA GLY A 631 18.56 24.86 0.83
C GLY A 631 18.43 25.76 -0.39
N TRP A 632 19.48 25.94 -1.20
CA TRP A 632 19.39 26.66 -2.47
C TRP A 632 18.39 26.03 -3.45
N MET A 633 18.43 24.70 -3.60
CA MET A 633 17.45 23.96 -4.42
C MET A 633 16.02 24.10 -3.89
N THR A 634 15.85 24.25 -2.58
CA THR A 634 14.53 24.39 -1.93
C THR A 634 13.98 25.82 -2.06
N LEU A 635 14.83 26.84 -1.93
CA LEU A 635 14.42 28.25 -1.94
C LEU A 635 14.22 28.82 -3.36
N GLN A 636 15.05 28.40 -4.32
CA GLN A 636 15.09 28.98 -5.67
C GLN A 636 14.83 27.95 -6.79
N GLY A 637 14.84 26.65 -6.48
CA GLY A 637 14.63 25.59 -7.47
C GLY A 637 13.22 25.63 -8.05
N LYS A 638 13.11 25.49 -9.37
CA LYS A 638 11.82 25.46 -10.08
C LYS A 638 11.65 24.15 -10.82
N LYS A 639 10.42 23.61 -10.77
CA LYS A 639 10.00 22.42 -11.52
C LYS A 639 10.13 22.65 -13.04
N SER A 640 9.75 23.83 -13.53
CA SER A 640 9.77 24.17 -14.96
C SER A 640 11.17 24.21 -15.56
N THR A 641 12.18 24.63 -14.78
CA THR A 641 13.58 24.66 -15.21
C THR A 641 14.35 23.40 -14.85
N GLY A 642 13.72 22.42 -14.19
CA GLY A 642 14.36 21.19 -13.73
C GLY A 642 15.45 21.41 -12.68
N THR A 643 15.46 22.54 -12.00
CA THR A 643 16.47 22.91 -10.99
C THR A 643 16.05 22.55 -9.58
N ASP A 644 14.81 22.10 -9.37
CA ASP A 644 14.35 21.59 -8.09
C ASP A 644 15.01 20.25 -7.73
N LEU A 645 15.04 19.96 -6.43
CA LEU A 645 15.65 18.76 -5.86
C LEU A 645 15.21 17.46 -6.56
N HIS A 646 13.90 17.32 -6.82
CA HIS A 646 13.34 16.10 -7.40
C HIS A 646 13.78 15.93 -8.85
N SER A 647 13.75 17.00 -9.65
CA SER A 647 14.23 16.95 -11.04
C SER A 647 15.73 16.66 -11.13
N LYS A 648 16.53 17.23 -10.22
CA LYS A 648 17.98 16.95 -10.20
C LYS A 648 18.28 15.51 -9.83
N THR A 649 17.57 14.96 -8.86
CA THR A 649 17.68 13.54 -8.47
C THR A 649 17.23 12.63 -9.60
N ALA A 650 16.10 12.95 -10.25
CA ALA A 650 15.57 12.24 -11.40
C ALA A 650 16.58 12.17 -12.56
N SER A 651 17.20 13.31 -12.89
CA SER A 651 18.24 13.39 -13.93
C SER A 651 19.50 12.60 -13.58
N THR A 652 19.87 12.52 -12.31
CA THR A 652 21.08 11.79 -11.86
C THR A 652 20.90 10.28 -11.97
N VAL A 653 19.71 9.76 -11.68
CA VAL A 653 19.42 8.31 -11.65
C VAL A 653 18.80 7.80 -12.95
N GLY A 654 18.24 8.70 -13.76
CA GLY A 654 17.51 8.38 -15.00
C GLY A 654 16.12 7.84 -14.71
N ILE A 655 15.37 8.47 -13.80
CA ILE A 655 13.99 8.11 -13.43
C ILE A 655 13.05 9.30 -13.62
N SER A 656 11.73 9.10 -13.55
CA SER A 656 10.76 10.19 -13.57
C SER A 656 10.86 11.05 -12.31
N ARG A 657 10.43 12.32 -12.41
CA ARG A 657 10.40 13.25 -11.27
C ARG A 657 9.54 12.74 -10.11
N GLU A 658 8.40 12.13 -10.40
CA GLU A 658 7.48 11.63 -9.39
C GLU A 658 8.05 10.40 -8.66
N HIS A 659 8.76 9.52 -9.37
CA HIS A 659 9.55 8.46 -8.72
C HIS A 659 10.66 9.06 -7.83
N ALA A 660 11.38 10.09 -8.33
CA ALA A 660 12.41 10.78 -7.56
C ALA A 660 11.86 11.50 -6.32
N LYS A 661 10.60 11.96 -6.36
CA LYS A 661 9.89 12.50 -5.18
C LYS A 661 9.81 11.44 -4.09
N VAL A 662 9.29 10.25 -4.41
CA VAL A 662 9.20 9.12 -3.45
C VAL A 662 10.59 8.76 -2.90
N PHE A 663 11.63 8.75 -3.74
CA PHE A 663 13.01 8.52 -3.30
C PHE A 663 13.49 9.56 -2.30
N ASN A 664 13.34 10.85 -2.62
CA ASN A 664 13.89 11.92 -1.79
C ASN A 664 13.23 11.97 -0.42
N TYR A 665 11.91 11.84 -0.35
CA TYR A 665 11.22 11.73 0.93
C TYR A 665 11.74 10.51 1.70
N GLY A 666 11.69 9.30 1.11
CA GLY A 666 12.23 8.08 1.72
C GLY A 666 13.63 8.25 2.31
N ARG A 667 14.51 8.91 1.56
CA ARG A 667 15.92 9.15 1.90
C ARG A 667 16.10 10.18 3.03
N ILE A 668 15.40 11.31 2.99
CA ILE A 668 15.45 12.36 4.03
C ILE A 668 15.02 11.77 5.38
N TYR A 669 14.05 10.88 5.37
CA TYR A 669 13.59 10.16 6.56
C TYR A 669 14.51 9.02 7.02
N GLY A 670 15.74 8.95 6.47
CA GLY A 670 16.77 8.03 6.92
C GLY A 670 16.73 6.65 6.27
N ALA A 671 16.01 6.46 5.16
CA ALA A 671 16.14 5.21 4.40
C ALA A 671 17.57 5.01 3.89
N GLY A 672 18.00 3.75 3.91
CA GLY A 672 19.34 3.33 3.50
C GLY A 672 19.45 2.94 2.03
N GLN A 673 20.67 2.59 1.61
CA GLN A 673 20.93 2.10 0.25
C GLN A 673 20.03 0.90 -0.17
N PRO A 674 19.81 -0.14 0.66
CA PRO A 674 19.01 -1.30 0.26
C PRO A 674 17.53 -0.98 -0.03
N PHE A 675 17.00 0.04 0.65
CA PHE A 675 15.64 0.52 0.36
C PHE A 675 15.57 1.15 -1.03
N ALA A 676 16.57 1.96 -1.39
CA ALA A 676 16.59 2.59 -2.70
C ALA A 676 16.77 1.58 -3.83
N GLU A 677 17.63 0.57 -3.66
CA GLU A 677 17.82 -0.52 -4.63
C GLU A 677 16.49 -1.21 -4.93
N ARG A 678 15.78 -1.61 -3.87
CA ARG A 678 14.49 -2.28 -3.99
C ARG A 678 13.44 -1.39 -4.64
N LEU A 679 13.41 -0.10 -4.31
CA LEU A 679 12.47 0.84 -4.89
C LEU A 679 12.79 1.10 -6.38
N LEU A 680 14.07 1.17 -6.75
CA LEU A 680 14.49 1.32 -8.15
C LEU A 680 14.04 0.13 -9.00
N MET A 681 14.20 -1.09 -8.47
CA MET A 681 13.75 -2.31 -9.14
C MET A 681 12.22 -2.40 -9.24
N GLN A 682 11.47 -1.82 -8.29
CA GLN A 682 10.01 -1.75 -8.37
C GLN A 682 9.53 -0.81 -9.47
N PHE A 683 10.15 0.38 -9.55
CA PHE A 683 9.82 1.33 -10.60
C PHE A 683 10.24 0.82 -11.97
N ASN A 684 11.43 0.24 -12.07
CA ASN A 684 11.96 -0.32 -13.30
C ASN A 684 12.37 -1.78 -13.11
N HIS A 685 11.49 -2.70 -13.51
CA HIS A 685 11.71 -4.14 -13.44
C HIS A 685 12.78 -4.65 -14.40
N ARG A 686 13.28 -3.80 -15.31
CA ARG A 686 14.38 -4.14 -16.23
C ARG A 686 15.76 -3.93 -15.61
N LEU A 687 15.86 -3.20 -14.50
CA LEU A 687 17.13 -3.02 -13.80
C LEU A 687 17.54 -4.30 -13.09
N THR A 688 18.80 -4.71 -13.28
CA THR A 688 19.37 -5.79 -12.48
C THR A 688 19.65 -5.31 -11.05
N GLN A 689 19.83 -6.25 -10.12
CA GLN A 689 20.18 -5.90 -8.74
C GLN A 689 21.53 -5.15 -8.68
N GLU A 690 22.49 -5.51 -9.53
CA GLU A 690 23.80 -4.87 -9.59
C GLU A 690 23.70 -3.43 -10.11
N GLU A 691 22.96 -3.22 -11.20
CA GLU A 691 22.70 -1.87 -11.74
C GLU A 691 21.92 -1.00 -10.75
N ALA A 692 20.92 -1.58 -10.06
CA ALA A 692 20.16 -0.88 -9.04
C ALA A 692 21.05 -0.48 -7.86
N ALA A 693 21.97 -1.36 -7.44
CA ALA A 693 22.96 -1.09 -6.39
C ALA A 693 23.93 0.01 -6.79
N GLU A 694 24.44 -0.01 -8.03
CA GLU A 694 25.34 1.03 -8.54
C GLU A 694 24.64 2.39 -8.60
N LYS A 695 23.43 2.45 -9.16
CA LYS A 695 22.62 3.68 -9.22
C LYS A 695 22.26 4.21 -7.83
N ALA A 696 21.87 3.33 -6.90
CA ALA A 696 21.59 3.71 -5.53
C ALA A 696 22.85 4.28 -4.86
N LYS A 697 23.99 3.59 -4.96
CA LYS A 697 25.27 4.04 -4.39
C LYS A 697 25.70 5.40 -4.95
N GLN A 698 25.59 5.59 -6.28
CA GLN A 698 25.90 6.87 -6.92
C GLN A 698 25.00 7.99 -6.38
N MET A 699 23.69 7.75 -6.29
CA MET A 699 22.73 8.72 -5.75
C MET A 699 23.04 9.09 -4.29
N TYR A 700 23.30 8.11 -3.41
CA TYR A 700 23.64 8.38 -2.01
C TYR A 700 24.98 9.11 -1.87
N ALA A 701 25.98 8.78 -2.70
CA ALA A 701 27.27 9.46 -2.68
C ALA A 701 27.14 10.94 -3.07
N VAL A 702 26.35 11.26 -4.10
CA VAL A 702 26.12 12.66 -4.52
C VAL A 702 25.30 13.44 -3.49
N THR A 703 24.30 12.81 -2.89
CA THR A 703 23.35 13.49 -2.00
C THR A 703 23.78 13.46 -0.53
N LYS A 704 23.83 12.29 0.09
CA LYS A 704 24.18 12.10 1.50
C LYS A 704 25.67 12.29 1.75
N GLY A 705 26.51 11.93 0.78
CA GLY A 705 27.97 12.04 0.87
C GLY A 705 28.63 10.78 1.42
N VAL A 706 29.89 10.93 1.83
CA VAL A 706 30.72 9.84 2.37
C VAL A 706 30.85 9.99 3.88
N ARG A 707 30.83 8.87 4.61
CA ARG A 707 30.98 8.86 6.06
C ARG A 707 32.45 9.04 6.47
N ARG A 708 32.73 10.07 7.25
CA ARG A 708 34.02 10.36 7.90
C ARG A 708 33.89 10.31 9.42
N TYR A 709 35.03 10.28 10.10
CA TYR A 709 35.10 10.04 11.54
C TYR A 709 35.89 11.15 12.22
N ILE A 710 35.37 11.66 13.33
CA ILE A 710 36.10 12.58 14.21
C ILE A 710 36.79 11.73 15.28
N LEU A 711 38.11 11.89 15.38
CA LEU A 711 38.92 11.18 16.35
C LEU A 711 38.59 11.64 17.78
N SER A 712 38.68 10.72 18.73
CA SER A 712 38.63 11.07 20.16
C SER A 712 39.93 11.70 20.62
N GLU A 713 39.93 12.34 21.79
CA GLU A 713 41.17 12.88 22.41
C GLU A 713 42.24 11.80 22.56
N ASP A 714 41.85 10.58 22.96
CA ASP A 714 42.73 9.41 23.03
C ASP A 714 43.33 9.05 21.67
N ALA A 715 42.54 9.14 20.59
CA ALA A 715 43.01 8.83 19.24
C ALA A 715 43.88 9.93 18.66
N GLU A 716 43.58 11.20 18.92
CA GLU A 716 44.43 12.33 18.54
C GLU A 716 45.79 12.23 19.22
N TRP A 717 45.81 11.94 20.54
CA TRP A 717 47.04 11.66 21.26
C TRP A 717 47.82 10.49 20.64
N LEU A 718 47.15 9.40 20.26
CA LEU A 718 47.81 8.27 19.59
C LEU A 718 48.41 8.64 18.23
N VAL A 719 47.71 9.46 17.44
CA VAL A 719 48.19 9.95 16.15
C VAL A 719 49.45 10.80 16.32
N GLU A 720 49.48 11.67 17.33
CA GLU A 720 50.64 12.50 17.67
C GLU A 720 51.82 11.68 18.19
N GLN A 721 51.59 10.78 19.14
CA GLN A 721 52.65 9.97 19.76
C GLN A 721 53.26 8.96 18.78
N LEU A 722 52.45 8.36 17.93
CA LEU A 722 52.88 7.35 16.96
C LEU A 722 53.21 7.95 15.59
N GLN A 723 53.11 9.27 15.43
CA GLN A 723 53.35 10.01 14.18
C GLN A 723 52.65 9.38 12.97
N ILE A 724 51.38 9.04 13.13
CA ILE A 724 50.61 8.36 12.08
C ILE A 724 50.21 9.39 11.01
N PRO A 725 50.54 9.18 9.72
CA PRO A 725 50.08 10.06 8.67
C PRO A 725 48.57 9.86 8.47
N VAL A 726 47.79 10.92 8.72
CA VAL A 726 46.34 10.91 8.59
C VAL A 726 45.90 12.08 7.73
N GLU A 727 45.10 11.80 6.70
CA GLU A 727 44.49 12.84 5.87
C GLU A 727 43.26 13.43 6.55
N ARG A 728 43.38 14.69 7.00
CA ARG A 728 42.28 15.44 7.61
C ARG A 728 41.45 16.12 6.51
N GLY A 729 40.15 15.86 6.52
CA GLY A 729 39.15 16.55 5.69
C GLY A 729 38.50 17.72 6.43
N GLU A 730 37.33 18.13 5.94
CA GLU A 730 36.47 19.13 6.60
C GLU A 730 36.18 18.73 8.07
N GLU A 731 36.09 19.72 8.96
CA GLU A 731 35.92 19.54 10.41
C GLU A 731 36.94 18.60 11.09
N ASN A 732 38.20 18.56 10.60
CA ASN A 732 39.25 17.65 11.09
C ASN A 732 38.89 16.16 11.01
N SER A 733 37.99 15.79 10.10
CA SER A 733 37.50 14.42 9.98
C SER A 733 38.41 13.51 9.16
N VAL A 734 38.49 12.24 9.54
CA VAL A 734 39.40 11.25 8.96
C VAL A 734 38.64 10.14 8.24
N SER A 735 39.30 9.47 7.30
CA SER A 735 38.69 8.36 6.56
C SER A 735 38.59 7.09 7.42
N LEU A 736 37.69 6.17 7.06
CA LEU A 736 37.61 4.86 7.72
C LEU A 736 38.94 4.08 7.64
N GLN A 737 39.67 4.25 6.54
CA GLN A 737 40.95 3.58 6.35
C GLN A 737 41.98 4.06 7.37
N ASP A 738 41.99 5.36 7.66
CA ASP A 738 42.92 5.92 8.62
C ASP A 738 42.56 5.54 10.06
N VAL A 739 41.27 5.51 10.42
CA VAL A 739 40.83 4.95 11.71
C VAL A 739 41.27 3.50 11.88
N ARG A 740 41.15 2.68 10.82
CA ARG A 740 41.64 1.29 10.83
C ARG A 740 43.16 1.20 10.99
N LYS A 741 43.93 2.10 10.35
CA LYS A 741 45.39 2.19 10.53
C LYS A 741 45.74 2.52 11.98
N ILE A 742 45.09 3.54 12.57
CA ILE A 742 45.28 3.93 13.97
C ILE A 742 44.98 2.76 14.90
N HIS A 743 43.84 2.08 14.71
CA HIS A 743 43.47 0.93 15.53
C HIS A 743 44.50 -0.21 15.43
N LYS A 744 44.96 -0.53 14.22
CA LYS A 744 45.95 -1.60 14.01
C LYS A 744 47.27 -1.29 14.74
N LEU A 745 47.78 -0.07 14.58
CA LEU A 745 49.02 0.38 15.22
C LEU A 745 48.89 0.47 16.74
N ALA A 746 47.77 1.00 17.25
CA ALA A 746 47.49 1.06 18.68
C ALA A 746 47.40 -0.34 19.32
N SER A 747 46.76 -1.30 18.63
CA SER A 747 46.64 -2.69 19.11
C SER A 747 47.97 -3.46 19.12
N THR A 748 48.93 -3.03 18.30
CA THR A 748 50.26 -3.64 18.23
C THR A 748 51.14 -3.17 19.40
N ASN A 749 50.94 -1.93 19.85
CA ASN A 749 51.72 -1.31 20.92
C ASN A 749 51.09 -1.44 22.32
N SER A 750 49.79 -1.75 22.42
CA SER A 750 49.10 -1.93 23.71
C SER A 750 47.90 -2.87 23.61
N ARG A 751 47.68 -3.69 24.66
CA ARG A 751 46.48 -4.53 24.81
C ARG A 751 45.25 -3.77 25.33
N ARG A 752 45.38 -2.47 25.63
CA ARG A 752 44.28 -1.63 26.10
C ARG A 752 43.26 -1.40 24.97
N LYS A 753 41.97 -1.46 25.28
CA LYS A 753 40.91 -1.05 24.35
C LYS A 753 40.84 0.47 24.31
N TRP A 754 41.04 1.05 23.13
CA TRP A 754 40.98 2.49 22.89
C TRP A 754 39.64 2.85 22.27
N ASN A 755 38.96 3.87 22.80
CA ASN A 755 37.79 4.43 22.14
C ASN A 755 38.27 5.45 21.12
N LEU A 756 38.39 5.06 19.85
CA LEU A 756 39.08 5.87 18.84
C LEU A 756 38.20 6.91 18.14
N ILE A 757 36.88 6.78 18.25
CA ILE A 757 35.92 7.57 17.50
C ILE A 757 35.08 8.36 18.49
N SER A 758 35.14 9.69 18.37
CA SER A 758 34.25 10.58 19.09
C SER A 758 32.89 10.63 18.39
N ARG A 759 32.88 11.00 17.10
CA ARG A 759 31.66 11.23 16.32
C ARG A 759 31.82 10.75 14.89
N LYS A 760 30.70 10.40 14.25
CA LYS A 760 30.63 10.07 12.82
C LYS A 760 29.90 11.20 12.11
N ILE A 761 30.42 11.64 10.96
CA ILE A 761 29.83 12.71 10.17
C ILE A 761 29.77 12.33 8.69
N TRP A 762 28.84 12.91 7.96
CA TRP A 762 28.73 12.85 6.51
C TRP A 762 29.40 14.09 5.90
N THR A 763 30.14 13.90 4.81
CA THR A 763 30.84 14.98 4.10
C THR A 763 30.78 14.78 2.59
N GLY A 764 30.84 15.87 1.82
CA GLY A 764 30.97 15.83 0.36
C GLY A 764 29.69 15.55 -0.43
N GLY A 765 28.53 15.44 0.23
CA GLY A 765 27.22 15.36 -0.41
C GLY A 765 26.44 16.67 -0.33
N THR A 766 25.47 16.87 -1.23
CA THR A 766 24.62 18.08 -1.26
C THR A 766 23.80 18.30 0.02
N GLU A 767 23.54 17.24 0.77
CA GLU A 767 22.65 17.22 1.95
C GLU A 767 23.37 16.75 3.23
N SER A 768 24.68 16.56 3.17
CA SER A 768 25.46 16.02 4.30
C SER A 768 25.22 16.80 5.60
N GLN A 769 25.12 18.13 5.53
CA GLN A 769 24.91 18.99 6.70
C GLN A 769 23.54 18.76 7.37
N MET A 770 22.49 18.56 6.58
CA MET A 770 21.16 18.22 7.08
C MET A 770 21.18 16.86 7.79
N PHE A 771 21.76 15.83 7.19
CA PHE A 771 21.88 14.52 7.83
C PHE A 771 22.71 14.56 9.13
N ASN A 772 23.80 15.34 9.15
CA ASN A 772 24.62 15.52 10.35
C ASN A 772 23.80 16.13 11.49
N LYS A 773 23.00 17.15 11.20
CA LYS A 773 22.15 17.78 12.21
C LYS A 773 21.01 16.87 12.68
N LEU A 774 20.38 16.13 11.76
CA LEU A 774 19.33 15.18 12.13
C LEU A 774 19.88 14.03 12.98
N GLU A 775 21.04 13.46 12.63
CA GLU A 775 21.70 12.42 13.44
C GLU A 775 22.12 12.95 14.81
N ASP A 776 22.58 14.21 14.90
CA ASP A 776 22.94 14.88 16.15
C ASP A 776 21.75 14.99 17.13
N ILE A 777 20.63 15.53 16.64
CA ILE A 777 19.38 15.64 17.42
C ILE A 777 18.89 14.25 17.79
N ALA A 778 18.89 13.32 16.83
CA ALA A 778 18.43 11.97 17.06
C ALA A 778 19.24 11.29 18.15
N MET A 779 20.58 11.42 18.16
CA MET A 779 21.50 10.75 19.10
C MET A 779 21.62 11.41 20.48
N ASN A 780 21.10 12.63 20.66
CA ASN A 780 21.10 13.32 21.95
C ASN A 780 20.46 12.45 23.06
N PRO A 781 20.99 12.42 24.30
CA PRO A 781 20.38 11.71 25.43
C PRO A 781 18.87 11.95 25.61
N SER A 782 18.40 13.18 25.36
CA SER A 782 16.99 13.54 25.38
C SER A 782 16.60 14.22 24.05
N PRO A 783 16.30 13.46 22.98
CA PRO A 783 15.94 14.02 21.69
C PRO A 783 14.68 14.88 21.79
N SER A 784 14.76 16.11 21.30
CA SER A 784 13.64 17.05 21.28
C SER A 784 13.55 17.78 19.95
N THR A 785 12.35 18.21 19.58
CA THR A 785 12.16 19.08 18.42
C THR A 785 12.85 20.43 18.63
N PRO A 786 13.44 21.02 17.59
CA PRO A 786 14.26 22.22 17.67
C PRO A 786 13.46 23.50 18.02
N VAL A 787 12.18 23.56 17.65
CA VAL A 787 11.37 24.78 17.77
C VAL A 787 10.53 24.81 19.05
N LEU A 788 9.70 23.78 19.27
CA LEU A 788 8.82 23.70 20.45
C LEU A 788 9.38 22.80 21.57
N GLY A 789 10.53 22.16 21.39
CA GLY A 789 11.17 21.36 22.45
C GLY A 789 10.42 20.09 22.83
N CYS A 790 9.56 19.56 21.94
CA CYS A 790 8.78 18.35 22.22
C CYS A 790 9.70 17.14 22.21
N ARG A 791 9.64 16.28 23.22
CA ARG A 791 10.50 15.09 23.33
C ARG A 791 9.93 13.88 22.59
N ILE A 792 10.82 13.00 22.12
CA ILE A 792 10.43 11.72 21.51
C ILE A 792 9.74 10.80 22.52
N SER A 793 9.02 9.76 22.07
CA SER A 793 8.47 8.72 22.96
C SER A 793 9.58 8.05 23.79
N ARG A 794 9.27 7.72 25.06
CA ARG A 794 10.16 6.97 25.97
C ARG A 794 10.73 5.69 25.35
N ALA A 795 9.95 5.03 24.49
CA ALA A 795 10.35 3.79 23.84
C ALA A 795 11.46 3.95 22.78
N LEU A 796 11.79 5.18 22.37
CA LEU A 796 12.79 5.49 21.35
C LEU A 796 13.94 6.35 21.88
N GLU A 797 13.95 6.66 23.18
CA GLU A 797 15.07 7.37 23.78
C GLU A 797 16.33 6.52 23.76
N PRO A 798 17.52 7.10 23.50
CA PRO A 798 18.77 6.35 23.52
C PRO A 798 19.05 5.64 24.86
N ALA A 799 18.48 6.10 25.97
CA ALA A 799 18.54 5.36 27.23
C ALA A 799 17.89 3.96 27.12
N ALA A 800 16.73 3.87 26.45
CA ALA A 800 15.96 2.63 26.34
C ALA A 800 16.38 1.74 25.16
N VAL A 801 16.73 2.35 24.01
CA VAL A 801 17.07 1.62 22.77
C VAL A 801 18.56 1.63 22.40
N LYS A 802 19.38 2.39 23.13
CA LYS A 802 20.81 2.59 22.83
C LYS A 802 21.00 3.11 21.40
N GLY A 803 21.73 2.38 20.57
CA GLY A 803 21.98 2.72 19.16
C GLY A 803 20.96 2.14 18.16
N GLU A 804 19.92 1.45 18.63
CA GLU A 804 18.90 0.89 17.74
C GLU A 804 17.89 1.97 17.27
N PHE A 805 17.17 1.69 16.18
CA PHE A 805 16.08 2.52 15.66
C PHE A 805 16.48 3.96 15.27
N ILE A 806 17.73 4.16 14.85
CA ILE A 806 18.21 5.50 14.45
C ILE A 806 17.43 6.10 13.28
N THR A 807 17.01 5.28 12.32
CA THR A 807 16.21 5.73 11.18
C THR A 807 14.85 6.25 11.61
N SER A 808 14.16 5.52 12.51
CA SER A 808 12.88 5.95 13.07
C SER A 808 13.02 7.24 13.89
N ARG A 809 14.15 7.43 14.59
CA ARG A 809 14.47 8.67 15.33
C ARG A 809 14.75 9.85 14.40
N VAL A 810 15.54 9.66 13.34
CA VAL A 810 15.82 10.68 12.32
C VAL A 810 14.54 11.11 11.61
N ASN A 811 13.71 10.13 11.20
CA ASN A 811 12.39 10.40 10.62
C ASN A 811 11.51 11.22 11.58
N TRP A 812 11.50 10.83 12.87
CA TRP A 812 10.72 11.52 13.89
C TRP A 812 11.11 13.00 14.03
N VAL A 813 12.39 13.37 13.91
CA VAL A 813 12.82 14.78 14.03
C VAL A 813 12.13 15.65 12.98
N VAL A 814 12.10 15.25 11.72
CA VAL A 814 11.50 16.04 10.64
C VAL A 814 9.97 16.06 10.77
N GLN A 815 9.34 14.88 10.88
CA GLN A 815 7.88 14.77 10.93
C GLN A 815 7.28 15.43 12.18
N SER A 816 7.93 15.27 13.34
CA SER A 816 7.43 15.89 14.57
C SER A 816 7.67 17.41 14.57
N SER A 817 8.70 17.90 13.88
CA SER A 817 8.87 19.34 13.64
C SER A 817 7.81 19.88 12.67
N ALA A 818 7.36 19.11 11.68
CA ALA A 818 6.24 19.49 10.82
C ALA A 818 4.91 19.61 11.61
N VAL A 819 4.70 18.74 12.61
CA VAL A 819 3.56 18.88 13.53
C VAL A 819 3.68 20.14 14.38
N ASP A 820 4.88 20.52 14.82
CA ASP A 820 5.10 21.79 15.52
C ASP A 820 4.74 23.01 14.64
N TYR A 821 5.03 22.93 13.34
CA TYR A 821 4.63 23.92 12.35
C TYR A 821 3.11 24.03 12.27
N LEU A 822 2.41 22.91 12.15
CA LEU A 822 0.95 22.89 12.12
C LEU A 822 0.35 23.51 13.39
N HIS A 823 0.86 23.15 14.57
CA HIS A 823 0.36 23.73 15.82
C HIS A 823 0.54 25.25 15.88
N LEU A 824 1.70 25.77 15.44
CA LEU A 824 1.93 27.21 15.36
C LEU A 824 0.95 27.89 14.40
N MET A 825 0.70 27.29 13.23
CA MET A 825 -0.30 27.82 12.30
C MET A 825 -1.70 27.86 12.90
N LEU A 826 -2.16 26.77 13.51
CA LEU A 826 -3.50 26.69 14.09
C LEU A 826 -3.68 27.71 15.22
N VAL A 827 -2.68 27.85 16.09
CA VAL A 827 -2.73 28.79 17.21
C VAL A 827 -2.68 30.24 16.73
N ALA A 828 -1.78 30.57 15.79
CA ALA A 828 -1.69 31.92 15.25
C ALA A 828 -2.95 32.32 14.47
N MET A 829 -3.49 31.41 13.65
CA MET A 829 -4.74 31.67 12.93
C MET A 829 -5.92 31.85 13.88
N LYS A 830 -6.00 31.01 14.92
CA LYS A 830 -7.04 31.14 15.95
C LYS A 830 -6.94 32.46 16.69
N TRP A 831 -5.73 32.89 17.03
CA TRP A 831 -5.48 34.19 17.66
C TRP A 831 -5.88 35.35 16.74
N LEU A 832 -5.50 35.33 15.46
CA LEU A 832 -5.89 36.36 14.49
C LEU A 832 -7.42 36.42 14.30
N PHE A 833 -8.10 35.27 14.34
CA PHE A 833 -9.56 35.24 14.25
C PHE A 833 -10.23 35.91 15.45
N GLU A 834 -9.70 35.70 16.65
CA GLU A 834 -10.21 36.29 17.88
C GLU A 834 -9.88 37.79 17.99
N GLU A 835 -8.66 38.19 17.63
CA GLU A 835 -8.19 39.58 17.72
C GLU A 835 -8.93 40.50 16.73
N TYR A 836 -9.13 40.04 15.49
CA TYR A 836 -9.72 40.86 14.43
C TYR A 836 -11.21 40.60 14.20
N ASP A 837 -11.89 39.81 15.02
CA ASP A 837 -13.31 39.45 14.83
C ASP A 837 -13.59 38.90 13.41
N ILE A 838 -12.78 37.91 13.01
CA ILE A 838 -12.97 37.14 11.77
C ILE A 838 -13.82 35.92 12.12
N ASP A 839 -15.01 35.83 11.51
CA ASP A 839 -15.94 34.71 11.75
C ASP A 839 -15.50 33.48 10.95
N GLY A 840 -14.62 32.68 11.55
CA GLY A 840 -14.11 31.47 10.97
C GLY A 840 -13.78 30.38 11.99
N ARG A 841 -13.70 29.14 11.50
CA ARG A 841 -13.41 27.96 12.31
C ARG A 841 -12.52 26.98 11.56
N PHE A 842 -11.63 26.32 12.30
CA PHE A 842 -10.85 25.21 11.77
C PHE A 842 -11.76 24.05 11.31
N CYS A 843 -11.56 23.60 10.07
CA CYS A 843 -12.37 22.56 9.43
C CYS A 843 -11.63 21.22 9.53
N ILE A 844 -10.48 21.13 8.87
CA ILE A 844 -9.60 19.96 8.88
C ILE A 844 -8.20 20.35 8.38
N SER A 845 -7.20 19.56 8.73
CA SER A 845 -5.89 19.57 8.09
C SER A 845 -5.64 18.20 7.49
N ILE A 846 -5.31 18.13 6.20
CA ILE A 846 -5.07 16.89 5.45
C ILE A 846 -3.67 16.98 4.87
N HIS A 847 -2.76 16.11 5.33
CA HIS A 847 -1.32 16.24 5.01
C HIS A 847 -0.80 17.63 5.41
N ASP A 848 -0.33 18.41 4.44
CA ASP A 848 0.21 19.76 4.63
C ASP A 848 -0.82 20.86 4.29
N GLU A 849 -2.05 20.45 3.92
CA GLU A 849 -3.17 21.36 3.68
C GLU A 849 -3.88 21.71 4.98
N VAL A 850 -4.24 22.99 5.15
CA VAL A 850 -5.05 23.46 6.29
C VAL A 850 -6.27 24.19 5.74
N ARG A 851 -7.47 23.77 6.14
CA ARG A 851 -8.74 24.34 5.69
C ARG A 851 -9.54 24.92 6.87
N TYR A 852 -10.14 26.07 6.64
CA TYR A 852 -11.00 26.80 7.57
C TYR A 852 -12.35 27.09 6.91
N LEU A 853 -13.43 26.93 7.66
CA LEU A 853 -14.75 27.40 7.27
C LEU A 853 -14.90 28.84 7.73
N VAL A 854 -15.12 29.77 6.80
CA VAL A 854 -15.17 31.21 7.08
C VAL A 854 -16.44 31.80 6.50
N ARG A 855 -17.01 32.79 7.17
CA ARG A 855 -18.15 33.54 6.65
C ARG A 855 -17.77 34.29 5.37
N SER A 856 -18.70 34.36 4.41
CA SER A 856 -18.43 34.96 3.09
C SER A 856 -17.92 36.40 3.10
N GLU A 857 -18.26 37.18 4.12
CA GLU A 857 -17.80 38.58 4.29
C GLU A 857 -16.33 38.67 4.70
N ASP A 858 -15.84 37.67 5.44
CA ASP A 858 -14.48 37.67 6.00
C ASP A 858 -13.51 36.80 5.20
N ARG A 859 -13.95 36.20 4.07
CA ARG A 859 -13.14 35.24 3.30
C ARG A 859 -11.78 35.79 2.88
N TYR A 860 -11.71 37.04 2.42
CA TYR A 860 -10.47 37.68 2.00
C TYR A 860 -9.60 38.09 3.19
N ARG A 861 -10.22 38.54 4.29
CA ARG A 861 -9.53 38.85 5.56
C ARG A 861 -8.89 37.59 6.15
N ALA A 862 -9.61 36.47 6.15
CA ALA A 862 -9.09 35.18 6.58
C ALA A 862 -7.98 34.66 5.66
N ALA A 863 -8.09 34.86 4.34
CA ALA A 863 -7.02 34.48 3.42
C ALA A 863 -5.73 35.29 3.69
N LEU A 864 -5.83 36.58 3.94
CA LEU A 864 -4.70 37.40 4.38
C LEU A 864 -4.16 36.96 5.74
N ALA A 865 -5.03 36.66 6.70
CA ALA A 865 -4.63 36.16 8.02
C ALA A 865 -3.87 34.82 7.91
N LEU A 866 -4.23 33.96 6.96
CA LEU A 866 -3.52 32.71 6.69
C LEU A 866 -2.11 32.96 6.14
N GLN A 867 -1.95 33.91 5.22
CA GLN A 867 -0.63 34.34 4.74
C GLN A 867 0.26 34.85 5.87
N VAL A 868 -0.28 35.72 6.73
CA VAL A 868 0.43 36.25 7.92
C VAL A 868 0.78 35.13 8.90
N THR A 869 -0.15 34.20 9.14
CA THR A 869 0.07 33.03 10.01
C THR A 869 1.28 32.21 9.57
N ASN A 870 1.41 31.97 8.27
CA ASN A 870 2.52 31.22 7.71
C ASN A 870 3.85 31.98 7.80
N LEU A 871 3.83 33.29 7.55
CA LEU A 871 4.98 34.16 7.79
C LEU A 871 5.45 34.09 9.25
N LEU A 872 4.54 34.27 10.22
CA LEU A 872 4.85 34.20 11.65
C LEU A 872 5.42 32.83 12.04
N THR A 873 4.84 31.76 11.50
CA THR A 873 5.30 30.39 11.75
C THR A 873 6.73 30.19 11.24
N ARG A 874 7.02 30.59 10.00
CA ARG A 874 8.36 30.45 9.41
C ARG A 874 9.40 31.34 10.08
N CYS A 875 9.03 32.57 10.47
CA CYS A 875 9.88 33.45 11.27
C CYS A 875 10.23 32.83 12.63
N MET A 876 9.25 32.21 13.32
CA MET A 876 9.48 31.54 14.59
C MET A 876 10.47 30.37 14.45
N PHE A 877 10.36 29.58 13.38
CA PHE A 877 11.30 28.51 13.06
C PHE A 877 12.72 29.05 12.83
N ALA A 878 12.87 30.08 11.99
CA ALA A 878 14.16 30.70 11.72
C ALA A 878 14.79 31.27 13.00
N TYR A 879 14.01 32.03 13.78
CA TYR A 879 14.46 32.65 15.03
C TYR A 879 14.91 31.62 16.06
N LYS A 880 14.16 30.54 16.25
CA LYS A 880 14.54 29.45 17.19
C LYS A 880 15.80 28.71 16.76
N LEU A 881 16.07 28.67 15.45
CA LEU A 881 17.30 28.09 14.89
C LEU A 881 18.47 29.09 14.84
N GLY A 882 18.29 30.32 15.33
CA GLY A 882 19.35 31.33 15.42
C GLY A 882 19.49 32.25 14.19
N MET A 883 18.58 32.17 13.22
CA MET A 883 18.52 33.07 12.06
C MET A 883 17.59 34.25 12.33
N GLN A 884 18.02 35.45 11.96
CA GLN A 884 17.28 36.70 12.23
C GLN A 884 16.52 37.23 11.00
N ASP A 885 16.63 36.56 9.86
CA ASP A 885 16.01 36.88 8.60
C ASP A 885 15.16 35.71 8.09
N LEU A 886 14.28 35.98 7.12
CA LEU A 886 13.50 34.97 6.42
C LEU A 886 13.43 35.33 4.92
N PRO A 887 13.76 34.41 3.99
CA PRO A 887 13.64 34.67 2.57
C PRO A 887 12.18 34.90 2.14
N GLN A 888 11.96 35.87 1.26
CA GLN A 888 10.64 36.21 0.74
C GLN A 888 9.97 35.02 0.01
N SER A 889 10.74 34.18 -0.68
CA SER A 889 10.20 33.03 -1.43
C SER A 889 9.48 32.01 -0.56
N VAL A 890 9.82 31.94 0.73
CA VAL A 890 9.13 31.11 1.71
C VAL A 890 8.29 31.95 2.67
N ALA A 891 8.22 33.28 2.58
CA ALA A 891 7.41 34.04 3.53
C ALA A 891 5.90 33.72 3.38
N PHE A 892 5.45 33.59 2.13
CA PHE A 892 4.04 33.49 1.78
C PHE A 892 3.74 32.14 1.12
N PHE A 893 2.47 31.74 1.14
CA PHE A 893 1.96 30.67 0.28
C PHE A 893 1.98 31.11 -1.17
N SER A 894 2.14 30.14 -2.08
CA SER A 894 1.99 30.36 -3.51
C SER A 894 0.63 30.99 -3.84
N ALA A 895 -0.44 30.46 -3.23
CA ALA A 895 -1.78 31.04 -3.24
C ALA A 895 -2.57 30.55 -2.03
N VAL A 896 -3.63 31.29 -1.66
CA VAL A 896 -4.65 30.83 -0.72
C VAL A 896 -5.94 30.58 -1.50
N ASP A 897 -6.49 29.38 -1.34
CA ASP A 897 -7.72 28.95 -1.99
C ASP A 897 -8.94 29.42 -1.20
N ILE A 898 -9.93 29.95 -1.92
CA ILE A 898 -11.24 30.34 -1.43
C ILE A 898 -12.30 29.67 -2.30
N ASP A 899 -13.08 28.76 -1.72
CA ASP A 899 -14.00 27.93 -2.50
C ASP A 899 -15.26 27.55 -1.70
N ARG A 900 -16.32 27.11 -2.37
CA ARG A 900 -17.54 26.55 -1.76
C ARG A 900 -17.42 25.04 -1.51
N CYS A 901 -16.45 24.37 -2.12
CA CYS A 901 -16.16 22.96 -1.88
C CYS A 901 -14.67 22.72 -1.61
N MET A 902 -14.34 21.59 -1.00
CA MET A 902 -12.95 21.22 -0.73
C MET A 902 -12.36 20.41 -1.90
N ARG A 903 -11.48 21.01 -2.69
CA ARG A 903 -10.75 20.34 -3.79
C ARG A 903 -9.28 20.75 -3.78
N LYS A 904 -8.44 19.98 -4.48
CA LYS A 904 -6.98 20.20 -4.51
C LYS A 904 -6.62 21.55 -5.12
N GLU A 905 -7.24 21.86 -6.26
CA GLU A 905 -7.07 23.12 -6.98
C GLU A 905 -8.47 23.68 -7.24
N VAL A 906 -8.65 24.98 -7.07
CA VAL A 906 -9.97 25.64 -7.17
C VAL A 906 -10.61 25.58 -8.56
N ASN A 907 -9.82 25.32 -9.59
CA ASN A 907 -10.27 25.14 -10.98
C ASN A 907 -10.56 23.67 -11.32
N MET A 908 -10.29 22.73 -10.41
CA MET A 908 -10.47 21.31 -10.65
C MET A 908 -11.96 20.94 -10.56
N ASP A 909 -12.56 20.61 -11.70
CA ASP A 909 -13.97 20.23 -11.77
C ASP A 909 -14.27 18.83 -11.17
N CYS A 910 -13.24 18.09 -10.73
CA CYS A 910 -13.36 16.79 -10.07
C CYS A 910 -14.24 15.78 -10.83
N LYS A 911 -14.05 15.67 -12.15
CA LYS A 911 -14.71 14.68 -13.00
C LYS A 911 -14.21 13.28 -12.67
N THR A 912 -15.13 12.36 -12.41
CA THR A 912 -14.85 10.96 -12.09
C THR A 912 -15.90 10.05 -12.76
N PRO A 913 -15.71 8.73 -12.77
CA PRO A 913 -16.72 7.85 -13.38
C PRO A 913 -18.08 7.91 -12.69
N SER A 914 -18.13 8.18 -11.38
CA SER A 914 -19.37 8.41 -10.61
C SER A 914 -19.94 9.80 -10.79
N ASN A 915 -19.11 10.79 -11.18
CA ASN A 915 -19.54 12.15 -11.45
C ASN A 915 -19.00 12.64 -12.82
N PRO A 916 -19.57 12.15 -13.95
CA PRO A 916 -19.06 12.45 -15.28
C PRO A 916 -19.24 13.92 -15.67
N GLY A 917 -20.26 14.59 -15.13
CA GLY A 917 -20.53 16.01 -15.36
C GLY A 917 -19.63 16.96 -14.55
N GLY A 918 -18.84 16.44 -13.61
CA GLY A 918 -18.03 17.27 -12.71
C GLY A 918 -18.88 18.02 -11.68
N VAL A 919 -18.21 18.80 -10.83
CA VAL A 919 -18.86 19.50 -9.72
C VAL A 919 -19.63 20.73 -10.21
N GLU A 920 -19.18 21.35 -11.31
CA GLU A 920 -19.85 22.49 -11.93
C GLU A 920 -21.22 22.11 -12.49
N GLN A 921 -21.29 21.10 -13.37
CA GLN A 921 -22.57 20.70 -13.98
C GLN A 921 -23.40 19.81 -13.06
N GLY A 922 -22.76 18.89 -12.32
CA GLY A 922 -23.45 17.88 -11.51
C GLY A 922 -24.01 18.41 -10.18
N TYR A 923 -23.36 19.43 -9.62
CA TYR A 923 -23.69 19.98 -8.30
C TYR A 923 -23.88 21.51 -8.30
N GLY A 924 -23.66 22.19 -9.43
CA GLY A 924 -23.88 23.64 -9.56
C GLY A 924 -22.82 24.50 -8.85
N ILE A 925 -21.61 23.96 -8.62
CA ILE A 925 -20.54 24.68 -7.90
C ILE A 925 -19.49 25.18 -8.90
N PRO A 926 -19.36 26.50 -9.11
CA PRO A 926 -18.37 27.04 -10.03
C PRO A 926 -16.94 26.88 -9.48
N PRO A 927 -15.91 27.09 -10.32
CA PRO A 927 -14.52 27.26 -9.88
C PRO A 927 -14.37 28.30 -8.76
N GLY A 928 -13.52 28.01 -7.79
CA GLY A 928 -13.17 28.94 -6.70
C GLY A 928 -12.09 29.95 -7.11
N GLU A 929 -11.63 30.74 -6.15
CA GLU A 929 -10.58 31.75 -6.31
C GLU A 929 -9.30 31.30 -5.61
N ALA A 930 -8.14 31.39 -6.27
CA ALA A 930 -6.84 31.19 -5.65
C ALA A 930 -6.06 32.51 -5.75
N LEU A 931 -5.81 33.13 -4.60
CA LEU A 931 -5.24 34.47 -4.53
C LEU A 931 -3.83 34.45 -3.94
N ASP A 932 -2.89 35.11 -4.61
CA ASP A 932 -1.56 35.35 -4.07
C ASP A 932 -1.56 36.50 -3.04
N ILE A 933 -0.41 36.74 -2.40
CA ILE A 933 -0.28 37.80 -1.40
C ILE A 933 -0.54 39.20 -1.98
N TYR A 934 -0.14 39.47 -3.22
CA TYR A 934 -0.27 40.80 -3.82
C TYR A 934 -1.74 41.11 -4.14
N GLN A 935 -2.44 40.14 -4.73
CA GLN A 935 -3.88 40.22 -4.99
C GLN A 935 -4.67 40.37 -3.68
N LEU A 936 -4.30 39.64 -2.62
CA LEU A 936 -4.95 39.78 -1.32
C LEU A 936 -4.74 41.17 -0.73
N LEU A 937 -3.55 41.75 -0.84
CA LEU A 937 -3.28 43.11 -0.37
C LEU A 937 -4.11 44.16 -1.13
N GLU A 938 -4.32 43.98 -2.42
CA GLU A 938 -5.19 44.86 -3.22
C GLU A 938 -6.67 44.77 -2.79
N VAL A 939 -7.17 43.56 -2.53
CA VAL A 939 -8.57 43.34 -2.14
C VAL A 939 -8.86 43.80 -0.71
N THR A 940 -7.90 43.63 0.20
CA THR A 940 -8.06 43.93 1.64
C THR A 940 -7.52 45.30 2.05
N ASN A 941 -6.88 46.04 1.12
CA ASN A 941 -6.07 47.22 1.42
C ASN A 941 -4.99 46.97 2.49
N GLY A 942 -4.58 45.72 2.69
CA GLY A 942 -3.62 45.31 3.71
C GLY A 942 -4.12 45.38 5.16
N VAL A 943 -5.44 45.48 5.37
CA VAL A 943 -6.04 45.62 6.70
C VAL A 943 -6.84 44.37 7.05
N LEU A 944 -6.61 43.87 8.27
CA LEU A 944 -7.40 42.76 8.84
C LEU A 944 -8.60 43.25 9.64
N GLU A 945 -8.67 44.53 10.02
CA GLU A 945 -9.79 45.10 10.78
C GLU A 945 -11.11 45.10 9.99
N LYS A 946 -12.22 45.10 10.74
CA LYS A 946 -13.57 45.08 10.17
C LYS A 946 -13.97 46.51 9.81
N GLY A 947 -13.84 46.86 8.54
CA GLY A 947 -14.30 48.16 8.01
C GLY A 947 -13.16 49.08 7.58
N SER A 948 -12.75 48.92 6.33
CA SER A 948 -12.29 50.02 5.47
C SER A 948 -13.12 49.99 4.20
#